data_AF-A0A2T7EE08-F1
#
_entry.id   AF-A0A2T7EE08-F1
#
_cell.length_a   1.000
_cell.length_b   1.000
_cell.length_c   1.000
_cell.angle_alpha   90.00
_cell.angle_beta   90.00
_cell.angle_gamma   90.00
#
_symmetry.space_group_name_H-M   'P 1'
#
loop_
_entity.id
_entity.type
_entity.pdbx_description
1 polymer ?
#
loop_
_entity_poly.entity_id
_entity_poly.type
_entity_poly.pdbx_seq_one_letter_code
_entity_poly.pdbx_strand_id
1 'polypeptide(L)'
;MASVSRAVCGLQMPCLNGREAPAGRRSVAAPRARNAKRGVIRSVSGSASGSGRGQHCAPANAVADAAPITATKRVFPFGKGKSEGNKSMKELLGGKGANLAEMSSIGLSVPPGFTVSTEACQQYQEAGRSLPQGLWDEILDGLAWVEEYMGARLGDPQRPLLLSVRSGAAVSMPGMMDTVLNLGLNDEVAAGLAAKSGDRFAYDSYRRFLDMFGNVVMDIPHALFEEKLEHMKAAKGVELDNDLTASDLKELVAQYKDVYVQAKGEPFPADPKKQLELAVLAVFNSWDSPRANKYRSINNITGLRGTAVNVQSMVFGNMGNTSGTGVLFTRNPSTGEKKLYGEFLVNAQGEDVVAGIRTPEDLDAMKDQMPEAYAELVENCNILESHYKDMMDIEFTVQENRLWMLQCRSGKRTGQGAVKIAVDVVNEGLVERRAAIKMVEPGHLDQLLHPQFENVAAYKDKVIATGLPASPGAAVGQIVFTAEDAEAWHAQGKPCILVRTETSPEDVGGMHAAAGILTARGGMTSHAAVVARGWGKCCVSGCSSVRVNDAEKSVAIGDMVLHEGDWLSLNGSTGDVILGKQPLAPPALSGDLETFMSWVDEVRQLKVMANADTPEDALAARNNGAQGIGLCRTEHMFFASDERIKAVRQMIMAPTLELRQNALDRLLPYQRSDFEGIFRAMDGLPVTIRLLDPPLHEFLPEGNVEDIVRELCAETGANQEEALARIEKLSEVNPMLGFRGCRLGISYPELTEMQARAIFEAALAMTSQGVQVFPEIMVPLVGTPQELGHQVALIRQVADKVFTAMGKTISYKIGTMIEIPRAALVADEIAEQAEFFSFGTNDLTQMTFGYSRDDVGKFLPVYLSQGMLQHDPFEVLDQRGVGELVKFATERGRKTRPNLKVGICGEHGGEPSSVAFFAKAGLDYVSCSPFRVPIARLAAAQVLI
;
A
#
# COMPACT_ATOMS: atom_id res chain seq x y z
N MET A 1 63.30 0.71 -10.23
CA MET A 1 63.55 1.91 -11.09
C MET A 1 62.49 2.96 -10.74
N ALA A 2 62.78 4.23 -11.05
CA ALA A 2 61.95 5.45 -10.94
C ALA A 2 60.42 5.30 -11.20
N SER A 3 59.51 6.17 -10.75
CA SER A 3 59.48 7.32 -9.78
C SER A 3 57.99 7.78 -9.66
N VAL A 4 57.51 8.76 -8.88
CA VAL A 4 58.04 9.78 -7.93
C VAL A 4 57.19 9.69 -6.61
N SER A 5 57.38 10.57 -5.62
CA SER A 5 56.54 10.71 -4.42
C SER A 5 56.58 12.14 -3.87
N ARG A 6 55.58 12.52 -3.05
CA ARG A 6 55.59 13.47 -1.89
C ARG A 6 54.58 14.62 -1.86
N ALA A 7 53.80 14.56 -0.79
CA ALA A 7 53.04 15.58 -0.08
C ALA A 7 53.86 16.78 0.46
N VAL A 8 53.16 17.81 0.99
CA VAL A 8 53.21 18.31 2.39
C VAL A 8 52.54 19.70 2.52
N CYS A 9 52.03 20.02 3.71
CA CYS A 9 51.31 21.25 4.08
C CYS A 9 52.19 22.24 4.90
N GLY A 10 51.89 23.55 4.85
CA GLY A 10 52.07 24.44 6.02
C GLY A 10 53.14 25.56 6.00
N LEU A 11 52.65 26.81 6.03
CA LEU A 11 53.15 27.99 6.78
C LEU A 11 54.58 28.55 6.61
N GLN A 12 54.68 29.83 6.18
CA GLN A 12 55.59 30.83 6.78
C GLN A 12 55.15 32.31 6.53
N MET A 13 55.20 33.12 7.60
CA MET A 13 55.24 34.61 7.64
C MET A 13 56.71 35.06 7.90
N PRO A 14 57.14 36.36 7.88
CA PRO A 14 56.45 37.62 8.25
C PRO A 14 56.74 38.84 7.31
N CYS A 15 56.20 40.06 7.50
CA CYS A 15 56.66 41.13 8.42
C CYS A 15 55.68 42.33 8.57
N LEU A 16 55.70 42.96 9.75
CA LEU A 16 55.07 44.25 10.15
C LEU A 16 56.09 45.41 10.00
N ASN A 17 55.87 46.72 10.21
CA ASN A 17 54.91 47.58 10.96
C ASN A 17 54.83 48.97 10.24
N GLY A 18 53.74 49.75 10.22
CA GLY A 18 53.22 50.64 11.30
C GLY A 18 53.30 52.12 10.81
N ARG A 19 52.53 53.15 11.22
CA ARG A 19 51.48 53.45 12.23
C ARG A 19 50.41 54.34 11.52
N GLU A 20 49.22 54.73 12.02
CA GLU A 20 48.79 55.27 13.32
C GLU A 20 47.30 54.97 13.64
N ALA A 21 46.83 55.39 14.81
CA ALA A 21 45.46 55.24 15.35
C ALA A 21 45.09 56.55 16.12
N PRO A 22 44.04 56.68 16.97
CA PRO A 22 42.87 55.82 17.26
C PRO A 22 41.50 56.57 17.46
N ALA A 23 40.37 55.84 17.51
CA ALA A 23 39.17 56.03 18.38
C ALA A 23 37.97 55.20 17.86
N GLY A 24 37.04 54.60 18.63
CA GLY A 24 36.95 54.40 20.08
C GLY A 24 35.70 53.57 20.51
N ARG A 25 35.93 52.40 21.15
CA ARG A 25 35.10 51.61 22.11
C ARG A 25 33.55 51.46 21.99
N ARG A 26 33.14 50.19 21.77
CA ARG A 26 32.35 49.27 22.66
C ARG A 26 31.08 49.72 23.45
N SER A 27 30.02 48.93 23.22
CA SER A 27 29.14 48.20 24.19
C SER A 27 28.10 48.89 25.12
N VAL A 28 26.83 48.46 24.94
CA VAL A 28 25.85 47.96 25.94
C VAL A 28 25.28 48.91 27.04
N ALA A 29 23.97 48.73 27.28
CA ALA A 29 23.12 49.11 28.43
C ALA A 29 22.22 50.37 28.33
N ALA A 30 20.99 50.22 28.84
CA ALA A 30 20.01 51.28 29.12
C ALA A 30 20.38 52.03 30.43
N PRO A 31 19.79 53.21 30.83
CA PRO A 31 18.38 53.26 31.27
C PRO A 31 17.62 54.65 31.26
N ARG A 32 16.33 54.61 31.68
CA ARG A 32 15.51 55.64 32.39
C ARG A 32 15.01 56.96 31.71
N ALA A 33 13.75 56.92 31.27
CA ALA A 33 12.57 57.74 31.68
C ALA A 33 12.62 59.26 31.98
N ARG A 34 11.67 60.04 31.39
CA ARG A 34 10.86 61.09 32.09
C ARG A 34 9.59 61.57 31.31
N ASN A 35 8.66 62.22 32.02
CA ASN A 35 7.26 62.56 31.63
C ASN A 35 7.04 63.94 30.96
N ALA A 36 5.98 64.06 30.11
CA ALA A 36 4.97 65.16 30.04
C ALA A 36 3.83 64.76 29.05
N LYS A 37 2.52 64.77 29.36
CA LYS A 37 1.52 65.90 29.41
C LYS A 37 1.44 66.71 28.09
N ARG A 38 0.28 67.10 27.50
CA ARG A 38 -1.17 67.07 27.85
C ARG A 38 -2.06 67.51 26.65
N GLY A 39 -3.38 67.22 26.66
CA GLY A 39 -4.43 67.84 25.80
C GLY A 39 -5.14 66.82 24.87
N VAL A 40 -6.45 66.48 24.90
CA VAL A 40 -7.76 67.05 25.36
C VAL A 40 -8.54 67.84 24.30
N ILE A 41 -9.71 67.30 23.90
CA ILE A 41 -11.03 67.88 23.44
C ILE A 41 -11.72 66.81 22.56
N ARG A 42 -12.80 66.12 23.00
CA ARG A 42 -14.26 66.38 22.80
C ARG A 42 -14.73 66.26 21.33
N SER A 43 -15.89 65.67 20.96
CA SER A 43 -17.13 65.36 21.72
C SER A 43 -18.18 64.50 20.94
N VAL A 44 -18.93 63.62 21.65
CA VAL A 44 -20.43 63.41 21.61
C VAL A 44 -21.07 62.88 20.29
N SER A 45 -22.09 61.99 20.19
CA SER A 45 -23.15 61.35 21.03
C SER A 45 -23.64 60.03 20.35
N GLY A 46 -24.37 59.07 20.96
CA GLY A 46 -24.84 58.88 22.35
C GLY A 46 -25.95 57.80 22.48
N SER A 47 -26.20 57.32 23.72
CA SER A 47 -27.35 56.49 24.22
C SER A 47 -27.61 55.09 23.59
N ALA A 48 -28.11 54.04 24.29
CA ALA A 48 -28.40 53.73 25.71
C ALA A 48 -28.88 52.25 25.80
N SER A 49 -28.96 51.52 26.92
CA SER A 49 -28.34 51.58 28.26
C SER A 49 -28.72 50.33 29.09
N GLY A 50 -27.83 49.78 29.94
CA GLY A 50 -28.23 48.81 30.98
C GLY A 50 -27.10 48.45 31.98
N SER A 51 -27.29 48.75 33.26
CA SER A 51 -26.33 48.57 34.39
C SER A 51 -26.45 47.20 35.09
N GLY A 52 -25.47 46.70 35.86
CA GLY A 52 -24.13 47.25 36.20
C GLY A 52 -23.49 46.55 37.43
N ARG A 53 -22.50 47.20 38.05
CA ARG A 53 -21.59 46.74 39.15
C ARG A 53 -20.60 45.62 38.74
N GLY A 54 -19.29 45.69 38.96
CA GLY A 54 -18.41 46.80 39.34
C GLY A 54 -17.35 46.45 40.38
N GLN A 55 -16.09 46.25 39.97
CA GLN A 55 -14.84 46.55 40.71
C GLN A 55 -13.60 46.19 39.86
N HIS A 56 -12.52 46.99 39.96
CA HIS A 56 -11.20 46.68 39.38
C HIS A 56 -10.30 46.02 40.44
N CYS A 57 -9.49 45.04 40.03
CA CYS A 57 -8.15 44.87 40.58
C CYS A 57 -7.21 44.19 39.57
N ALA A 58 -5.89 44.39 39.74
CA ALA A 58 -4.82 44.03 38.80
C ALA A 58 -4.49 42.52 38.78
N PRO A 59 -3.79 42.00 37.75
CA PRO A 59 -3.55 40.56 37.61
C PRO A 59 -2.52 40.06 38.62
N ALA A 60 -2.85 38.97 39.30
CA ALA A 60 -1.93 38.15 40.07
C ALA A 60 -1.70 36.82 39.34
N ASN A 61 -0.49 36.28 39.43
CA ASN A 61 -0.10 35.02 38.79
C ASN A 61 -1.04 33.87 39.22
N ALA A 62 -1.82 33.35 38.27
CA ALA A 62 -2.36 32.01 38.37
C ALA A 62 -1.38 31.05 37.70
N VAL A 63 -0.83 30.13 38.49
CA VAL A 63 -0.30 28.87 37.96
C VAL A 63 -1.45 28.23 37.19
N ALA A 64 -1.21 27.73 35.98
CA ALA A 64 -2.24 27.03 35.23
C ALA A 64 -2.52 25.70 35.94
N ASP A 65 -3.57 25.68 36.78
CA ASP A 65 -4.15 24.44 37.27
C ASP A 65 -4.53 23.61 36.05
N ALA A 66 -3.86 22.46 35.90
CA ALA A 66 -4.19 21.51 34.86
C ALA A 66 -5.66 21.10 35.03
N ALA A 67 -6.43 21.16 33.94
CA ALA A 67 -7.79 20.66 33.95
C ALA A 67 -7.78 19.21 34.45
N PRO A 68 -8.73 18.80 35.32
CA PRO A 68 -8.73 17.45 35.86
C PRO A 68 -8.88 16.47 34.71
N ILE A 69 -7.83 15.68 34.47
CA ILE A 69 -7.84 14.59 33.50
C ILE A 69 -8.92 13.63 33.97
N THR A 70 -10.05 13.59 33.25
CA THR A 70 -11.08 12.57 33.46
C THR A 70 -10.41 11.23 33.26
N ALA A 71 -10.36 10.41 34.31
CA ALA A 71 -9.64 9.14 34.31
C ALA A 71 -10.24 8.17 33.29
N THR A 72 -9.72 8.17 32.07
CA THR A 72 -9.98 7.15 31.07
C THR A 72 -9.33 5.86 31.55
N LYS A 73 -10.14 4.80 31.63
CA LYS A 73 -9.69 3.45 31.96
C LYS A 73 -8.74 2.94 30.88
N ARG A 74 -7.58 2.42 31.26
CA ARG A 74 -6.50 2.03 30.32
C ARG A 74 -6.28 0.53 30.24
N VAL A 75 -6.72 -0.24 31.25
CA VAL A 75 -6.58 -1.71 31.31
C VAL A 75 -7.95 -2.40 31.25
N PHE A 76 -8.05 -3.44 30.42
CA PHE A 76 -9.30 -4.13 30.08
C PHE A 76 -9.14 -5.67 30.15
N PRO A 77 -9.61 -6.36 31.21
CA PRO A 77 -9.54 -7.81 31.33
C PRO A 77 -10.46 -8.58 30.39
N PHE A 78 -10.08 -9.83 30.12
CA PHE A 78 -10.82 -10.81 29.31
C PHE A 78 -10.55 -12.25 29.78
N GLY A 79 -11.53 -13.13 29.62
CA GLY A 79 -11.44 -14.57 29.88
C GLY A 79 -12.78 -15.26 29.59
N LYS A 80 -12.83 -16.60 29.56
CA LYS A 80 -14.04 -17.35 29.14
C LYS A 80 -15.33 -16.84 29.81
N GLY A 81 -16.25 -16.28 29.01
CA GLY A 81 -17.53 -15.73 29.43
C GLY A 81 -17.51 -14.33 30.08
N LYS A 82 -16.36 -13.64 30.13
CA LYS A 82 -16.19 -12.31 30.75
C LYS A 82 -15.22 -11.45 29.94
N SER A 83 -15.63 -10.27 29.49
CA SER A 83 -14.70 -9.25 29.00
C SER A 83 -15.26 -7.84 29.21
N GLU A 84 -14.35 -6.89 29.38
CA GLU A 84 -14.67 -5.46 29.39
C GLU A 84 -14.49 -4.79 28.01
N GLY A 85 -13.96 -5.51 27.02
CA GLY A 85 -13.82 -5.07 25.63
C GLY A 85 -14.82 -5.74 24.69
N ASN A 86 -14.73 -5.42 23.39
CA ASN A 86 -15.47 -6.08 22.31
C ASN A 86 -14.83 -5.78 20.93
N LYS A 87 -15.30 -6.44 19.87
CA LYS A 87 -14.76 -6.31 18.50
C LYS A 87 -14.82 -4.91 17.87
N SER A 88 -15.62 -3.98 18.41
CA SER A 88 -15.69 -2.60 17.89
C SER A 88 -14.58 -1.69 18.44
N MET A 89 -13.94 -2.06 19.55
CA MET A 89 -12.94 -1.24 20.24
C MET A 89 -11.52 -1.36 19.64
N LYS A 90 -11.41 -1.63 18.33
CA LYS A 90 -10.11 -1.86 17.65
C LYS A 90 -9.15 -0.68 17.75
N GLU A 91 -9.66 0.55 17.75
CA GLU A 91 -8.82 1.75 17.92
C GLU A 91 -8.16 1.82 19.30
N LEU A 92 -8.84 1.33 20.35
CA LEU A 92 -8.41 1.42 21.75
C LEU A 92 -7.64 0.17 22.21
N LEU A 93 -8.09 -1.03 21.83
CA LEU A 93 -7.54 -2.32 22.27
C LEU A 93 -6.64 -2.98 21.22
N GLY A 94 -6.48 -2.34 20.06
CA GLY A 94 -5.91 -2.98 18.88
C GLY A 94 -6.80 -4.09 18.30
N GLY A 95 -6.43 -4.60 17.13
CA GLY A 95 -7.14 -5.71 16.49
C GLY A 95 -7.09 -7.01 17.31
N LYS A 96 -5.93 -7.31 17.93
CA LYS A 96 -5.77 -8.50 18.78
C LYS A 96 -6.60 -8.43 20.06
N GLY A 97 -6.50 -7.33 20.84
CA GLY A 97 -7.22 -7.18 22.10
C GLY A 97 -8.74 -7.13 21.91
N ALA A 98 -9.21 -6.44 20.86
CA ALA A 98 -10.63 -6.44 20.51
C ALA A 98 -11.16 -7.85 20.15
N ASN A 99 -10.36 -8.67 19.45
CA ASN A 99 -10.75 -10.05 19.12
C ASN A 99 -10.62 -11.02 20.30
N LEU A 100 -9.62 -10.87 21.17
CA LEU A 100 -9.50 -11.62 22.44
C LEU A 100 -10.71 -11.37 23.35
N ALA A 101 -11.14 -10.10 23.45
CA ALA A 101 -12.34 -9.70 24.17
C ALA A 101 -13.62 -10.30 23.56
N GLU A 102 -13.75 -10.28 22.23
CA GLU A 102 -14.90 -10.85 21.52
C GLU A 102 -14.96 -12.39 21.62
N MET A 103 -13.84 -13.10 21.43
CA MET A 103 -13.79 -14.55 21.63
C MET A 103 -14.17 -14.94 23.06
N SER A 104 -13.72 -14.15 24.04
CA SER A 104 -14.05 -14.32 25.45
C SER A 104 -15.54 -14.10 25.73
N SER A 105 -16.15 -13.09 25.09
CA SER A 105 -17.58 -12.75 25.30
C SER A 105 -18.54 -13.74 24.64
N ILE A 106 -18.18 -14.33 23.49
CA ILE A 106 -18.97 -15.41 22.85
C ILE A 106 -18.73 -16.80 23.46
N GLY A 107 -17.90 -16.90 24.52
CA GLY A 107 -17.78 -18.10 25.34
C GLY A 107 -16.70 -19.10 24.91
N LEU A 108 -15.82 -18.75 23.97
CA LEU A 108 -14.72 -19.64 23.55
C LEU A 108 -13.71 -19.86 24.69
N SER A 109 -12.98 -20.98 24.60
CA SER A 109 -11.91 -21.36 25.53
C SER A 109 -10.64 -20.50 25.33
N VAL A 110 -10.72 -19.21 25.68
CA VAL A 110 -9.59 -18.25 25.64
C VAL A 110 -8.87 -18.22 26.99
N PRO A 111 -7.52 -18.33 27.05
CA PRO A 111 -6.77 -18.11 28.27
C PRO A 111 -6.96 -16.68 28.80
N PRO A 112 -7.20 -16.48 30.10
CA PRO A 112 -7.52 -15.16 30.65
C PRO A 112 -6.33 -14.20 30.58
N GLY A 113 -6.62 -12.91 30.50
CA GLY A 113 -5.62 -11.85 30.35
C GLY A 113 -6.23 -10.46 30.50
N PHE A 114 -5.45 -9.45 30.12
CA PHE A 114 -5.89 -8.07 29.99
C PHE A 114 -5.18 -7.34 28.85
N THR A 115 -5.84 -6.31 28.31
CA THR A 115 -5.27 -5.43 27.29
C THR A 115 -5.01 -4.04 27.87
N VAL A 116 -3.78 -3.54 27.71
CA VAL A 116 -3.39 -2.14 27.96
C VAL A 116 -3.58 -1.35 26.67
N SER A 117 -4.32 -0.23 26.74
CA SER A 117 -4.82 0.48 25.56
C SER A 117 -3.76 1.21 24.72
N THR A 118 -4.11 1.51 23.46
CA THR A 118 -3.34 2.40 22.56
C THR A 118 -3.22 3.83 23.09
N GLU A 119 -4.21 4.31 23.87
CA GLU A 119 -4.16 5.60 24.55
C GLU A 119 -3.05 5.62 25.63
N ALA A 120 -2.82 4.51 26.33
CA ALA A 120 -1.70 4.41 27.26
C ALA A 120 -0.34 4.45 26.54
N CYS A 121 -0.23 3.85 25.35
CA CYS A 121 0.95 3.98 24.49
C CYS A 121 1.17 5.43 24.03
N GLN A 122 0.10 6.15 23.67
CA GLN A 122 0.19 7.56 23.30
C GLN A 122 0.67 8.41 24.48
N GLN A 123 0.04 8.26 25.65
CA GLN A 123 0.43 8.95 26.89
C GLN A 123 1.90 8.69 27.25
N TYR A 124 2.38 7.44 27.08
CA TYR A 124 3.77 7.07 27.31
C TYR A 124 4.75 7.83 26.39
N GLN A 125 4.44 7.93 25.10
CA GLN A 125 5.29 8.65 24.13
C GLN A 125 5.26 10.16 24.38
N GLU A 126 4.08 10.74 24.64
CA GLU A 126 3.91 12.16 24.97
C GLU A 126 4.59 12.57 26.29
N ALA A 127 4.64 11.66 27.27
CA ALA A 127 5.36 11.83 28.53
C ALA A 127 6.90 11.66 28.41
N GLY A 128 7.45 11.59 27.19
CA GLY A 128 8.88 11.44 26.95
C GLY A 128 9.39 10.03 27.23
N ARG A 129 8.61 9.00 26.88
CA ARG A 129 8.87 7.57 27.13
C ARG A 129 8.93 7.23 28.62
N SER A 130 8.00 7.80 29.39
CA SER A 130 7.80 7.53 30.82
C SER A 130 6.39 6.99 31.08
N LEU A 131 6.28 6.02 31.99
CA LEU A 131 5.02 5.33 32.29
C LEU A 131 4.04 6.31 32.99
N PRO A 132 2.85 6.60 32.42
CA PRO A 132 1.95 7.61 32.94
C PRO A 132 1.39 7.23 34.32
N GLN A 133 1.14 8.23 35.17
CA GLN A 133 0.73 8.01 36.56
C GLN A 133 -0.54 7.14 36.66
N GLY A 134 -0.53 6.20 37.62
CA GLY A 134 -1.61 5.25 37.90
C GLY A 134 -1.74 4.08 36.92
N LEU A 135 -1.07 4.10 35.75
CA LEU A 135 -1.20 3.00 34.79
C LEU A 135 -0.56 1.70 35.33
N TRP A 136 0.53 1.78 36.08
CA TRP A 136 1.13 0.60 36.70
C TRP A 136 0.21 -0.04 37.74
N ASP A 137 -0.52 0.76 38.51
CA ASP A 137 -1.52 0.26 39.47
C ASP A 137 -2.68 -0.43 38.74
N GLU A 138 -3.19 0.15 37.64
CA GLU A 138 -4.20 -0.51 36.78
C GLU A 138 -3.69 -1.85 36.17
N ILE A 139 -2.40 -1.94 35.84
CA ILE A 139 -1.78 -3.19 35.34
C ILE A 139 -1.69 -4.24 36.45
N LEU A 140 -1.39 -3.83 37.69
CA LEU A 140 -1.37 -4.72 38.85
C LEU A 140 -2.78 -5.20 39.23
N ASP A 141 -3.81 -4.35 39.12
CA ASP A 141 -5.22 -4.74 39.29
C ASP A 141 -5.64 -5.76 38.22
N GLY A 142 -5.26 -5.52 36.96
CA GLY A 142 -5.48 -6.47 35.85
C GLY A 142 -4.78 -7.81 36.08
N LEU A 143 -3.55 -7.80 36.60
CA LEU A 143 -2.82 -9.01 36.98
C LEU A 143 -3.52 -9.76 38.12
N ALA A 144 -3.92 -9.07 39.19
CA ALA A 144 -4.61 -9.68 40.33
C ALA A 144 -5.92 -10.38 39.91
N TRP A 145 -6.64 -9.82 38.93
CA TRP A 145 -7.82 -10.45 38.33
C TRP A 145 -7.48 -11.76 37.59
N VAL A 146 -6.38 -11.79 36.81
CA VAL A 146 -5.92 -13.01 36.12
C VAL A 146 -5.45 -14.07 37.12
N GLU A 147 -4.73 -13.65 38.17
CA GLU A 147 -4.28 -14.52 39.25
C GLU A 147 -5.45 -15.16 40.03
N GLU A 148 -6.50 -14.40 40.32
CA GLU A 148 -7.75 -14.92 40.91
C GLU A 148 -8.45 -15.89 39.96
N TYR A 149 -8.60 -15.53 38.68
CA TYR A 149 -9.28 -16.34 37.68
C TYR A 149 -8.59 -17.70 37.46
N MET A 150 -7.26 -17.71 37.38
CA MET A 150 -6.47 -18.94 37.19
C MET A 150 -6.24 -19.73 38.48
N GLY A 151 -6.43 -19.11 39.65
CA GLY A 151 -6.00 -19.69 40.92
C GLY A 151 -4.48 -19.93 40.92
N ALA A 152 -3.71 -18.96 40.43
CA ALA A 152 -2.25 -19.01 40.34
C ALA A 152 -1.67 -17.66 40.77
N ARG A 153 -0.36 -17.59 41.01
CA ARG A 153 0.33 -16.36 41.42
C ARG A 153 1.61 -16.17 40.62
N LEU A 154 1.85 -14.93 40.19
CA LEU A 154 3.04 -14.57 39.43
C LEU A 154 4.24 -14.57 40.37
N GLY A 155 5.20 -15.47 40.12
CA GLY A 155 6.37 -15.67 40.97
C GLY A 155 6.20 -16.67 42.12
N ASP A 156 5.09 -17.40 42.21
CA ASP A 156 4.89 -18.48 43.21
C ASP A 156 5.36 -19.84 42.64
N PRO A 157 6.40 -20.49 43.20
CA PRO A 157 6.87 -21.80 42.73
C PRO A 157 5.85 -22.94 42.88
N GLN A 158 4.91 -22.85 43.82
CA GLN A 158 3.92 -23.91 44.06
C GLN A 158 2.71 -23.80 43.12
N ARG A 159 2.32 -22.57 42.76
CA ARG A 159 1.18 -22.28 41.88
C ARG A 159 1.57 -21.24 40.81
N PRO A 160 2.55 -21.56 39.95
CA PRO A 160 3.14 -20.57 39.05
C PRO A 160 2.14 -20.11 38.00
N LEU A 161 1.90 -18.80 37.95
CA LEU A 161 1.34 -18.11 36.80
C LEU A 161 2.49 -17.66 35.90
N LEU A 162 2.48 -18.10 34.64
CA LEU A 162 3.34 -17.55 33.59
C LEU A 162 2.47 -16.77 32.59
N LEU A 163 3.05 -15.76 31.97
CA LEU A 163 2.37 -14.81 31.08
C LEU A 163 3.02 -14.79 29.69
N SER A 164 2.25 -14.41 28.68
CA SER A 164 2.74 -13.90 27.40
C SER A 164 2.43 -12.43 27.27
N VAL A 165 3.30 -11.70 26.56
CA VAL A 165 3.13 -10.28 26.25
C VAL A 165 3.17 -10.11 24.73
N ARG A 166 2.06 -9.63 24.16
CA ARG A 166 1.80 -9.57 22.71
C ARG A 166 1.42 -8.15 22.28
N SER A 167 2.20 -7.56 21.37
CA SER A 167 1.88 -6.27 20.73
C SER A 167 0.66 -6.36 19.81
N GLY A 168 -0.15 -5.30 19.71
CA GLY A 168 -1.31 -5.26 18.81
C GLY A 168 -1.86 -3.85 18.58
N ALA A 169 -1.70 -3.32 17.37
CA ALA A 169 -2.27 -2.03 16.95
C ALA A 169 -3.66 -2.23 16.31
N ALA A 170 -4.37 -1.13 16.02
CA ALA A 170 -5.71 -1.17 15.41
C ALA A 170 -5.71 -1.84 14.02
N VAL A 171 -4.65 -1.61 13.25
CA VAL A 171 -4.36 -2.27 11.97
C VAL A 171 -3.28 -3.32 12.17
N SER A 172 -3.37 -4.45 11.46
CA SER A 172 -2.36 -5.51 11.53
C SER A 172 -1.05 -5.05 10.89
N MET A 173 -0.07 -4.68 11.72
CA MET A 173 1.29 -4.35 11.31
C MET A 173 2.23 -5.53 11.57
N PRO A 174 2.67 -6.30 10.55
CA PRO A 174 3.79 -7.20 10.68
C PRO A 174 5.02 -6.35 11.01
N GLY A 175 5.48 -6.43 12.27
CA GLY A 175 6.77 -5.87 12.65
C GLY A 175 6.87 -4.81 13.70
N MET A 176 5.88 -4.75 14.59
CA MET A 176 6.11 -4.28 15.95
C MET A 176 6.80 -5.38 16.77
N MET A 177 7.07 -5.12 18.05
CA MET A 177 7.70 -6.08 18.98
C MET A 177 7.13 -7.49 18.87
N ASP A 178 8.02 -8.46 18.77
CA ASP A 178 7.70 -9.88 18.75
C ASP A 178 7.09 -10.35 20.06
N THR A 179 6.47 -11.53 20.04
CA THR A 179 5.74 -12.04 21.21
C THR A 179 6.72 -12.59 22.25
N VAL A 180 6.65 -12.11 23.48
CA VAL A 180 7.39 -12.71 24.60
C VAL A 180 6.50 -13.78 25.26
N LEU A 181 7.02 -15.00 25.38
CA LEU A 181 6.36 -16.13 26.05
C LEU A 181 7.02 -16.43 27.40
N ASN A 182 6.35 -17.22 28.24
CA ASN A 182 6.90 -17.76 29.50
C ASN A 182 7.35 -16.70 30.53
N LEU A 183 6.84 -15.47 30.45
CA LEU A 183 7.16 -14.38 31.38
C LEU A 183 6.73 -14.72 32.80
N GLY A 184 7.61 -14.46 33.78
CA GLY A 184 7.46 -14.84 35.18
C GLY A 184 8.36 -16.00 35.60
N LEU A 185 9.12 -16.61 34.68
CA LEU A 185 10.15 -17.58 35.02
C LEU A 185 11.34 -16.92 35.74
N ASN A 186 11.78 -17.58 36.80
CA ASN A 186 13.05 -17.40 37.50
C ASN A 186 13.49 -18.77 38.05
N ASP A 187 14.59 -18.85 38.80
CA ASP A 187 15.12 -20.13 39.28
C ASP A 187 14.17 -20.93 40.18
N GLU A 188 13.44 -20.24 41.07
CA GLU A 188 12.49 -20.88 41.99
C GLU A 188 11.25 -21.36 41.23
N VAL A 189 10.70 -20.51 40.36
CA VAL A 189 9.53 -20.81 39.52
C VAL A 189 9.85 -21.93 38.51
N ALA A 190 11.06 -21.96 37.93
CA ALA A 190 11.49 -23.02 37.03
C ALA A 190 11.63 -24.37 37.76
N ALA A 191 12.14 -24.38 38.99
CA ALA A 191 12.19 -25.59 39.83
C ALA A 191 10.78 -26.07 40.23
N GLY A 192 9.86 -25.14 40.54
CA GLY A 192 8.45 -25.45 40.79
C GLY A 192 7.71 -26.01 39.57
N LEU A 193 7.95 -25.42 38.40
CA LEU A 193 7.43 -25.90 37.12
C LEU A 193 8.00 -27.28 36.75
N ALA A 194 9.29 -27.52 36.99
CA ALA A 194 9.95 -28.81 36.80
C ALA A 194 9.31 -29.91 37.66
N ALA A 195 9.05 -29.62 38.94
CA ALA A 195 8.42 -30.57 39.86
C ALA A 195 6.98 -30.96 39.45
N LYS A 196 6.27 -30.08 38.73
CA LYS A 196 4.89 -30.32 38.26
C LYS A 196 4.82 -30.93 36.85
N SER A 197 5.71 -30.50 35.96
CA SER A 197 5.58 -30.67 34.50
C SER A 197 6.81 -31.34 33.85
N GLY A 198 7.80 -31.74 34.64
CA GLY A 198 9.05 -32.38 34.21
C GLY A 198 10.19 -31.40 33.94
N ASP A 199 11.38 -31.72 34.46
CA ASP A 199 12.58 -30.88 34.37
C ASP A 199 12.90 -30.39 32.96
N ARG A 200 12.90 -31.29 31.96
CA ARG A 200 13.31 -30.92 30.59
C ARG A 200 12.45 -29.79 30.02
N PHE A 201 11.13 -29.88 30.17
CA PHE A 201 10.19 -28.87 29.68
C PHE A 201 10.38 -27.52 30.40
N ALA A 202 10.56 -27.54 31.72
CA ALA A 202 10.72 -26.32 32.51
C ALA A 202 12.01 -25.57 32.15
N TYR A 203 13.13 -26.26 32.01
CA TYR A 203 14.41 -25.63 31.66
C TYR A 203 14.53 -25.31 30.16
N ASP A 204 13.88 -26.04 29.25
CA ASP A 204 13.74 -25.61 27.85
C ASP A 204 12.93 -24.31 27.74
N SER A 205 11.79 -24.23 28.44
CA SER A 205 10.98 -23.01 28.47
C SER A 205 11.74 -21.82 29.10
N TYR A 206 12.64 -22.09 30.07
CA TYR A 206 13.45 -21.07 30.71
C TYR A 206 14.62 -20.58 29.84
N ARG A 207 15.34 -21.46 29.11
CA ARG A 207 16.37 -20.98 28.15
C ARG A 207 15.75 -20.13 27.04
N ARG A 208 14.59 -20.54 26.49
CA ARG A 208 13.86 -19.78 25.47
C ARG A 208 13.41 -18.43 26.01
N PHE A 209 12.88 -18.38 27.23
CA PHE A 209 12.52 -17.11 27.86
C PHE A 209 13.73 -16.18 28.05
N LEU A 210 14.88 -16.72 28.48
CA LEU A 210 16.10 -15.92 28.63
C LEU A 210 16.57 -15.33 27.30
N ASP A 211 16.50 -16.08 26.20
CA ASP A 211 16.81 -15.57 24.86
C ASP A 211 15.78 -14.52 24.40
N MET A 212 14.50 -14.90 24.32
CA MET A 212 13.41 -14.04 23.85
C MET A 212 13.29 -12.74 24.65
N PHE A 213 13.39 -12.79 25.98
CA PHE A 213 13.37 -11.58 26.81
C PHE A 213 14.65 -10.76 26.63
N GLY A 214 15.80 -11.42 26.48
CA GLY A 214 17.09 -10.78 26.25
C GLY A 214 17.09 -10.01 24.94
N ASN A 215 16.61 -10.64 23.87
CA ASN A 215 16.51 -10.05 22.55
C ASN A 215 15.42 -8.98 22.48
N VAL A 216 14.18 -9.35 22.77
CA VAL A 216 13.02 -8.52 22.43
C VAL A 216 12.76 -7.40 23.46
N VAL A 217 13.16 -7.60 24.74
CA VAL A 217 12.97 -6.60 25.80
C VAL A 217 14.26 -5.84 26.13
N MET A 218 15.40 -6.56 26.20
CA MET A 218 16.68 -5.97 26.62
C MET A 218 17.61 -5.59 25.45
N ASP A 219 17.23 -5.85 24.20
CA ASP A 219 18.01 -5.54 22.99
C ASP A 219 19.40 -6.23 22.99
N ILE A 220 19.41 -7.53 23.29
CA ILE A 220 20.60 -8.41 23.23
C ILE A 220 20.55 -9.24 21.93
N PRO A 221 21.58 -9.24 21.07
CA PRO A 221 21.54 -10.03 19.83
C PRO A 221 21.36 -11.54 20.08
N HIS A 222 20.34 -12.13 19.44
CA HIS A 222 20.02 -13.58 19.51
C HIS A 222 21.25 -14.48 19.21
N ALA A 223 22.11 -14.04 18.29
CA ALA A 223 23.37 -14.72 17.96
C ALA A 223 24.29 -15.02 19.17
N LEU A 224 24.22 -14.23 20.25
CA LEU A 224 24.99 -14.48 21.48
C LEU A 224 24.46 -15.66 22.30
N PHE A 225 23.15 -15.94 22.21
CA PHE A 225 22.51 -17.09 22.85
C PHE A 225 22.72 -18.35 21.99
N GLU A 226 22.54 -18.25 20.67
CA GLU A 226 22.84 -19.32 19.71
C GLU A 226 24.30 -19.79 19.77
N GLU A 227 25.28 -18.88 19.94
CA GLU A 227 26.69 -19.25 20.14
C GLU A 227 26.86 -20.22 21.32
N LYS A 228 26.14 -20.01 22.43
CA LYS A 228 26.22 -20.89 23.61
C LYS A 228 25.49 -22.21 23.37
N LEU A 229 24.35 -22.18 22.69
CA LEU A 229 23.59 -23.39 22.32
C LEU A 229 24.39 -24.28 21.38
N GLU A 230 24.92 -23.74 20.28
CA GLU A 230 25.74 -24.47 19.32
C GLU A 230 27.04 -25.00 19.93
N HIS A 231 27.72 -24.21 20.77
CA HIS A 231 28.89 -24.69 21.49
C HIS A 231 28.56 -25.86 22.44
N MET A 232 27.40 -25.81 23.12
CA MET A 232 26.93 -26.93 23.93
C MET A 232 26.56 -28.16 23.09
N LYS A 233 25.84 -27.99 21.98
CA LYS A 233 25.49 -29.10 21.06
C LYS A 233 26.75 -29.79 20.52
N ALA A 234 27.72 -29.01 20.04
CA ALA A 234 29.02 -29.50 19.58
C ALA A 234 29.81 -30.22 20.69
N ALA A 235 29.81 -29.69 21.93
CA ALA A 235 30.50 -30.31 23.07
C ALA A 235 29.84 -31.62 23.54
N LYS A 236 28.52 -31.79 23.35
CA LYS A 236 27.75 -32.98 23.71
C LYS A 236 27.61 -33.98 22.56
N GLY A 237 27.98 -33.59 21.33
CA GLY A 237 27.93 -34.44 20.13
C GLY A 237 26.51 -34.66 19.59
N VAL A 238 25.62 -33.69 19.77
CA VAL A 238 24.23 -33.71 19.27
C VAL A 238 24.03 -32.65 18.18
N GLU A 239 23.14 -32.89 17.22
CA GLU A 239 22.83 -31.92 16.16
C GLU A 239 21.52 -31.16 16.41
N LEU A 240 20.55 -31.77 17.09
CA LEU A 240 19.24 -31.17 17.37
C LEU A 240 19.16 -30.72 18.83
N ASP A 241 18.59 -29.53 19.06
CA ASP A 241 18.22 -29.01 20.39
C ASP A 241 17.44 -30.03 21.23
N ASN A 242 16.62 -30.86 20.57
CA ASN A 242 15.77 -31.82 21.23
C ASN A 242 16.52 -32.94 21.95
N ASP A 243 17.76 -33.23 21.53
CA ASP A 243 18.60 -34.28 22.09
C ASP A 243 19.34 -33.81 23.37
N LEU A 244 19.28 -32.52 23.70
CA LEU A 244 19.81 -31.98 24.95
C LEU A 244 19.00 -32.49 26.16
N THR A 245 19.72 -32.94 27.19
CA THR A 245 19.10 -33.44 28.42
C THR A 245 18.67 -32.30 29.34
N ALA A 246 17.81 -32.60 30.32
CA ALA A 246 17.43 -31.63 31.34
C ALA A 246 18.62 -31.08 32.15
N SER A 247 19.70 -31.84 32.31
CA SER A 247 20.96 -31.38 32.91
C SER A 247 21.71 -30.39 32.02
N ASP A 248 21.74 -30.63 30.71
CA ASP A 248 22.39 -29.72 29.75
C ASP A 248 21.62 -28.39 29.67
N LEU A 249 20.28 -28.44 29.64
CA LEU A 249 19.44 -27.24 29.66
C LEU A 249 19.59 -26.42 30.96
N LYS A 250 19.80 -27.08 32.12
CA LYS A 250 20.14 -26.39 33.39
C LYS A 250 21.49 -25.67 33.31
N GLU A 251 22.49 -26.31 32.68
CA GLU A 251 23.80 -25.71 32.43
C GLU A 251 23.69 -24.53 31.45
N LEU A 252 22.89 -24.67 30.39
CA LEU A 252 22.69 -23.64 29.37
C LEU A 252 21.96 -22.41 29.91
N VAL A 253 20.97 -22.60 30.79
CA VAL A 253 20.29 -21.50 31.52
C VAL A 253 21.27 -20.65 32.33
N ALA A 254 22.32 -21.25 32.91
CA ALA A 254 23.37 -20.49 33.58
C ALA A 254 24.21 -19.68 32.58
N GLN A 255 24.66 -20.31 31.49
CA GLN A 255 25.42 -19.63 30.43
C GLN A 255 24.63 -18.49 29.78
N TYR A 256 23.31 -18.65 29.58
CA TYR A 256 22.43 -17.61 29.05
C TYR A 256 22.31 -16.41 30.00
N LYS A 257 22.32 -16.60 31.32
CA LYS A 257 22.36 -15.47 32.27
C LYS A 257 23.69 -14.73 32.22
N ASP A 258 24.80 -15.43 31.98
CA ASP A 258 26.11 -14.79 31.81
C ASP A 258 26.12 -13.87 30.56
N VAL A 259 25.36 -14.20 29.51
CA VAL A 259 25.19 -13.32 28.33
C VAL A 259 24.58 -11.97 28.71
N TYR A 260 23.61 -11.92 29.64
CA TYR A 260 23.04 -10.64 30.11
C TYR A 260 24.11 -9.75 30.77
N VAL A 261 24.90 -10.34 31.67
CA VAL A 261 25.98 -9.62 32.38
C VAL A 261 27.07 -9.17 31.40
N GLN A 262 27.40 -9.99 30.39
CA GLN A 262 28.39 -9.66 29.37
C GLN A 262 27.91 -8.57 28.39
N ALA A 263 26.65 -8.61 27.97
CA ALA A 263 26.11 -7.71 26.94
C ALA A 263 25.57 -6.37 27.49
N LYS A 264 25.01 -6.36 28.70
CA LYS A 264 24.34 -5.17 29.30
C LYS A 264 24.92 -4.75 30.64
N GLY A 265 25.81 -5.54 31.26
CA GLY A 265 26.42 -5.23 32.56
C GLY A 265 25.52 -5.50 33.77
N GLU A 266 24.30 -5.97 33.55
CA GLU A 266 23.30 -6.26 34.60
C GLU A 266 22.83 -7.72 34.49
N PRO A 267 22.48 -8.37 35.61
CA PRO A 267 21.94 -9.73 35.59
C PRO A 267 20.49 -9.74 35.07
N PHE A 268 20.05 -10.91 34.58
CA PHE A 268 18.66 -11.15 34.23
C PHE A 268 17.70 -10.81 35.40
N PRO A 269 16.61 -10.04 35.18
CA PRO A 269 15.68 -9.65 36.24
C PRO A 269 14.87 -10.84 36.77
N ALA A 270 15.21 -11.31 37.97
CA ALA A 270 14.53 -12.44 38.60
C ALA A 270 13.14 -12.13 39.19
N ASP A 271 12.77 -10.86 39.33
CA ASP A 271 11.41 -10.43 39.74
C ASP A 271 10.46 -10.43 38.54
N PRO A 272 9.40 -11.27 38.54
CA PRO A 272 8.38 -11.30 37.51
C PRO A 272 7.65 -9.97 37.27
N LYS A 273 7.49 -9.13 38.30
CA LYS A 273 6.84 -7.82 38.15
C LYS A 273 7.74 -6.86 37.38
N LYS A 274 9.05 -6.87 37.66
CA LYS A 274 10.02 -6.13 36.85
C LYS A 274 10.11 -6.63 35.41
N GLN A 275 10.05 -7.95 35.19
CA GLN A 275 9.94 -8.51 33.83
C GLN A 275 8.72 -7.95 33.08
N LEU A 276 7.55 -7.94 33.72
CA LEU A 276 6.30 -7.44 33.14
C LEU A 276 6.37 -5.93 32.82
N GLU A 277 6.92 -5.11 33.74
CA GLU A 277 7.12 -3.68 33.53
C GLU A 277 7.98 -3.42 32.28
N LEU A 278 9.15 -4.06 32.21
CA LEU A 278 10.08 -3.91 31.08
C LEU A 278 9.46 -4.38 29.76
N ALA A 279 8.70 -5.48 29.76
CA ALA A 279 8.01 -5.98 28.57
C ALA A 279 6.93 -5.00 28.05
N VAL A 280 6.14 -4.38 28.95
CA VAL A 280 5.15 -3.35 28.57
C VAL A 280 5.84 -2.13 27.94
N LEU A 281 6.94 -1.67 28.55
CA LEU A 281 7.74 -0.55 28.04
C LEU A 281 8.36 -0.85 26.67
N ALA A 282 8.90 -2.06 26.48
CA ALA A 282 9.44 -2.50 25.19
C ALA A 282 8.37 -2.51 24.09
N VAL A 283 7.14 -2.95 24.38
CA VAL A 283 6.05 -2.93 23.39
C VAL A 283 5.74 -1.49 22.96
N PHE A 284 5.62 -0.55 23.91
CA PHE A 284 5.40 0.86 23.59
C PHE A 284 6.57 1.48 22.82
N ASN A 285 7.82 1.15 23.16
CA ASN A 285 9.00 1.61 22.42
C ASN A 285 9.03 1.10 20.98
N SER A 286 8.63 -0.16 20.74
CA SER A 286 8.62 -0.76 19.39
C SER A 286 7.70 -0.05 18.39
N TRP A 287 6.70 0.70 18.88
CA TRP A 287 5.81 1.52 18.05
C TRP A 287 6.59 2.53 17.21
N ASP A 288 7.69 3.08 17.76
CA ASP A 288 8.54 4.10 17.13
C ASP A 288 9.85 3.50 16.57
N SER A 289 9.89 2.18 16.36
CA SER A 289 11.01 1.52 15.69
C SER A 289 11.13 2.00 14.23
N PRO A 290 12.35 2.08 13.65
CA PRO A 290 12.54 2.42 12.24
C PRO A 290 11.72 1.54 11.29
N ARG A 291 11.62 0.24 11.60
CA ARG A 291 10.79 -0.75 10.88
C ARG A 291 9.30 -0.42 10.94
N ALA A 292 8.74 -0.14 12.13
CA ALA A 292 7.33 0.22 12.26
C ALA A 292 7.01 1.56 11.56
N ASN A 293 7.92 2.53 11.63
CA ASN A 293 7.83 3.80 10.91
C ASN A 293 7.85 3.59 9.38
N LYS A 294 8.80 2.81 8.83
CA LYS A 294 8.87 2.45 7.41
C LYS A 294 7.64 1.65 6.96
N TYR A 295 7.13 0.70 7.76
CA TYR A 295 5.91 -0.05 7.42
C TYR A 295 4.68 0.86 7.33
N ARG A 296 4.49 1.79 8.30
CA ARG A 296 3.40 2.78 8.24
C ARG A 296 3.53 3.69 7.02
N SER A 297 4.75 4.12 6.69
CA SER A 297 5.02 4.92 5.49
C SER A 297 4.69 4.17 4.20
N ILE A 298 5.16 2.92 4.02
CA ILE A 298 4.86 2.10 2.82
C ILE A 298 3.36 1.86 2.66
N ASN A 299 2.66 1.55 3.75
CA ASN A 299 1.23 1.21 3.72
C ASN A 299 0.33 2.46 3.89
N ASN A 300 0.90 3.68 3.84
CA ASN A 300 0.21 4.96 4.01
C ASN A 300 -0.68 5.06 5.28
N ILE A 301 -0.27 4.40 6.37
CA ILE A 301 -1.03 4.33 7.62
C ILE A 301 -0.76 5.58 8.46
N THR A 302 -1.73 6.50 8.49
CA THR A 302 -1.71 7.72 9.31
C THR A 302 -2.78 7.69 10.41
N GLY A 303 -2.70 8.60 11.39
CA GLY A 303 -3.73 8.78 12.42
C GLY A 303 -3.79 7.75 13.56
N LEU A 304 -3.00 6.67 13.52
CA LEU A 304 -2.93 5.70 14.62
C LEU A 304 -2.23 6.28 15.86
N ARG A 305 -2.86 6.12 17.04
CA ARG A 305 -2.38 6.66 18.33
C ARG A 305 -1.20 5.89 18.93
N GLY A 306 -1.09 4.60 18.66
CA GLY A 306 -0.14 3.71 19.32
C GLY A 306 -0.45 2.22 19.09
N THR A 307 0.23 1.36 19.85
CA THR A 307 -0.03 -0.08 19.93
C THR A 307 -0.57 -0.46 21.31
N ALA A 308 -1.44 -1.45 21.38
CA ALA A 308 -1.92 -2.01 22.64
C ALA A 308 -1.00 -3.16 23.10
N VAL A 309 -0.97 -3.41 24.42
CA VAL A 309 -0.22 -4.52 25.02
C VAL A 309 -1.21 -5.56 25.54
N ASN A 310 -1.16 -6.78 25.01
CA ASN A 310 -2.01 -7.87 25.46
C ASN A 310 -1.18 -8.77 26.38
N VAL A 311 -1.57 -8.85 27.65
CA VAL A 311 -0.94 -9.71 28.66
C VAL A 311 -1.88 -10.88 28.93
N GLN A 312 -1.44 -12.11 28.68
CA GLN A 312 -2.31 -13.29 28.69
C GLN A 312 -1.64 -14.45 29.42
N SER A 313 -2.40 -15.21 30.22
CA SER A 313 -1.93 -16.43 30.88
C SER A 313 -1.39 -17.43 29.86
N MET A 314 -0.22 -18.00 30.15
CA MET A 314 0.38 -19.05 29.33
C MET A 314 -0.45 -20.33 29.34
N VAL A 315 -0.46 -20.99 28.18
CA VAL A 315 -0.81 -22.40 27.98
C VAL A 315 0.30 -23.03 27.15
N PHE A 316 0.57 -24.32 27.36
CA PHE A 316 1.80 -24.96 26.89
C PHE A 316 1.52 -26.10 25.90
N GLY A 317 1.94 -25.93 24.65
CA GLY A 317 1.91 -26.98 23.64
C GLY A 317 3.06 -28.00 23.75
N ASN A 318 4.03 -27.76 24.64
CA ASN A 318 5.27 -28.53 24.80
C ASN A 318 5.36 -29.34 26.11
N MET A 319 4.22 -29.74 26.68
CA MET A 319 4.15 -30.62 27.87
C MET A 319 4.15 -32.12 27.53
N GLY A 320 4.63 -32.52 26.34
CA GLY A 320 4.60 -33.90 25.85
C GLY A 320 3.61 -34.13 24.71
N ASN A 321 3.43 -35.40 24.32
CA ASN A 321 2.76 -35.76 23.06
C ASN A 321 1.21 -35.64 23.09
N THR A 322 0.62 -35.33 24.24
CA THR A 322 -0.80 -34.94 24.38
C THR A 322 -1.00 -33.41 24.33
N SER A 323 0.07 -32.68 23.99
CA SER A 323 0.07 -31.23 23.84
C SER A 323 0.66 -30.86 22.47
N GLY A 324 0.26 -29.72 21.94
CA GLY A 324 0.75 -29.20 20.67
C GLY A 324 0.20 -27.82 20.39
N THR A 325 0.59 -27.24 19.27
CA THR A 325 0.18 -25.89 18.88
C THR A 325 0.02 -25.82 17.37
N GLY A 326 -0.91 -24.98 16.90
CA GLY A 326 -1.16 -24.85 15.48
C GLY A 326 -1.72 -23.49 15.08
N VAL A 327 -1.68 -23.26 13.78
CA VAL A 327 -2.22 -22.09 13.11
C VAL A 327 -3.06 -22.57 11.94
N LEU A 328 -4.27 -22.06 11.79
CA LEU A 328 -5.14 -22.41 10.68
C LEU A 328 -5.96 -21.25 10.15
N PHE A 329 -6.40 -21.41 8.91
CA PHE A 329 -7.43 -20.63 8.25
C PHE A 329 -8.68 -21.51 8.12
N THR A 330 -9.86 -20.95 8.37
CA THR A 330 -11.12 -21.72 8.27
C THR A 330 -11.48 -22.13 6.85
N ARG A 331 -10.89 -21.45 5.85
CA ARG A 331 -10.89 -21.79 4.42
C ARG A 331 -9.49 -21.56 3.86
N ASN A 332 -9.13 -22.22 2.76
CA ASN A 332 -7.83 -22.05 2.13
C ASN A 332 -7.60 -20.57 1.72
N PRO A 333 -6.57 -19.88 2.23
CA PRO A 333 -6.36 -18.45 1.96
C PRO A 333 -5.86 -18.16 0.53
N SER A 334 -5.35 -19.17 -0.18
CA SER A 334 -4.82 -19.04 -1.54
C SER A 334 -5.85 -19.38 -2.62
N THR A 335 -6.67 -20.43 -2.41
CA THR A 335 -7.67 -20.87 -3.40
C THR A 335 -9.10 -20.45 -3.05
N GLY A 336 -9.39 -20.18 -1.77
CA GLY A 336 -10.74 -19.94 -1.24
C GLY A 336 -11.55 -21.20 -0.95
N GLU A 337 -10.99 -22.40 -1.15
CA GLU A 337 -11.66 -23.66 -0.87
C GLU A 337 -12.10 -23.78 0.60
N LYS A 338 -13.36 -24.20 0.83
CA LYS A 338 -13.91 -24.47 2.16
C LYS A 338 -13.40 -25.78 2.78
N LYS A 339 -12.10 -25.81 3.09
CA LYS A 339 -11.44 -26.81 3.93
C LYS A 339 -10.62 -26.07 4.98
N LEU A 340 -10.60 -26.57 6.23
CA LEU A 340 -9.65 -26.09 7.24
C LEU A 340 -8.23 -26.27 6.70
N TYR A 341 -7.46 -25.19 6.69
CA TYR A 341 -6.15 -25.13 6.06
C TYR A 341 -5.13 -24.60 7.06
N GLY A 342 -4.21 -25.44 7.52
CA GLY A 342 -3.30 -25.06 8.59
C GLY A 342 -2.21 -26.08 8.86
N GLU A 343 -1.41 -25.75 9.86
CA GLU A 343 -0.20 -26.45 10.28
C GLU A 343 -0.29 -26.71 11.80
N PHE A 344 0.12 -27.89 12.25
CA PHE A 344 0.15 -28.30 13.65
C PHE A 344 1.52 -28.90 14.00
N LEU A 345 1.99 -28.67 15.22
CA LEU A 345 3.18 -29.33 15.77
C LEU A 345 2.87 -29.92 17.15
N VAL A 346 3.11 -31.23 17.27
CA VAL A 346 3.05 -31.97 18.53
C VAL A 346 4.27 -31.63 19.39
N ASN A 347 4.05 -31.42 20.69
CA ASN A 347 5.06 -31.14 21.70
C ASN A 347 5.97 -29.95 21.29
N ALA A 348 5.36 -28.78 21.10
CA ALA A 348 5.98 -27.57 20.54
C ALA A 348 5.36 -26.27 21.08
N GLN A 349 6.06 -25.15 20.97
CA GLN A 349 5.51 -23.79 21.18
C GLN A 349 5.30 -23.08 19.83
N GLY A 350 4.46 -22.03 19.81
CA GLY A 350 4.08 -21.35 18.56
C GLY A 350 5.27 -20.76 17.79
N GLU A 351 6.36 -20.45 18.49
CA GLU A 351 7.67 -20.11 17.93
C GLU A 351 8.20 -21.18 16.97
N ASP A 352 8.12 -22.47 17.33
CA ASP A 352 8.64 -23.58 16.52
C ASP A 352 7.89 -23.72 15.18
N VAL A 353 6.61 -23.33 15.13
CA VAL A 353 5.78 -23.29 13.91
C VAL A 353 6.24 -22.14 13.00
N VAL A 354 6.47 -20.95 13.58
CA VAL A 354 6.85 -19.75 12.81
C VAL A 354 8.28 -19.82 12.29
N ALA A 355 9.21 -20.34 13.09
CA ALA A 355 10.62 -20.47 12.73
C ALA A 355 10.89 -21.56 11.68
N GLY A 356 9.97 -22.52 11.50
CA GLY A 356 10.10 -23.58 10.50
C GLY A 356 11.29 -24.53 10.71
N ILE A 357 11.89 -24.53 11.91
CA ILE A 357 13.00 -25.42 12.30
C ILE A 357 12.54 -26.89 12.30
N ARG A 358 11.29 -27.12 12.73
CA ARG A 358 10.59 -28.40 12.57
C ARG A 358 9.64 -28.29 11.38
N THR A 359 9.61 -29.31 10.53
CA THR A 359 8.58 -29.44 9.49
C THR A 359 7.20 -29.57 10.17
N PRO A 360 6.24 -28.67 9.90
CA PRO A 360 4.90 -28.78 10.45
C PRO A 360 4.13 -29.98 9.87
N GLU A 361 3.21 -30.52 10.67
CA GLU A 361 2.26 -31.56 10.26
C GLU A 361 0.93 -30.94 9.80
N ASP A 362 0.16 -31.66 8.97
CA ASP A 362 -1.20 -31.24 8.60
C ASP A 362 -2.14 -31.35 9.83
N LEU A 363 -3.25 -30.60 9.82
CA LEU A 363 -4.30 -30.67 10.84
C LEU A 363 -4.93 -32.07 10.95
N ASP A 364 -4.84 -32.91 9.92
CA ASP A 364 -5.25 -34.32 10.00
C ASP A 364 -4.39 -35.11 11.03
N ALA A 365 -3.14 -34.72 11.31
CA ALA A 365 -2.33 -35.33 12.37
C ALA A 365 -2.87 -35.00 13.78
N MET A 366 -3.40 -33.79 13.97
CA MET A 366 -4.07 -33.39 15.22
C MET A 366 -5.35 -34.22 15.44
N LYS A 367 -6.10 -34.50 14.38
CA LYS A 367 -7.33 -35.31 14.43
C LYS A 367 -7.06 -36.75 14.85
N ASP A 368 -5.97 -37.35 14.38
CA ASP A 368 -5.59 -38.72 14.73
C ASP A 368 -5.01 -38.83 16.16
N GLN A 369 -4.24 -37.82 16.59
CA GLN A 369 -3.54 -37.84 17.89
C GLN A 369 -4.37 -37.25 19.05
N MET A 370 -5.22 -36.27 18.78
CA MET A 370 -5.99 -35.49 19.78
C MET A 370 -7.45 -35.25 19.31
N PRO A 371 -8.23 -36.32 19.07
CA PRO A 371 -9.54 -36.23 18.40
C PRO A 371 -10.57 -35.35 19.13
N GLU A 372 -10.56 -35.33 20.46
CA GLU A 372 -11.47 -34.48 21.26
C GLU A 372 -11.18 -32.99 21.08
N ALA A 373 -9.90 -32.61 21.14
CA ALA A 373 -9.46 -31.23 20.89
C ALA A 373 -9.71 -30.80 19.44
N TYR A 374 -9.55 -31.71 18.47
CA TYR A 374 -9.86 -31.44 17.07
C TYR A 374 -11.37 -31.22 16.85
N ALA A 375 -12.23 -31.98 17.53
CA ALA A 375 -13.67 -31.77 17.46
C ALA A 375 -14.10 -30.39 18.03
N GLU A 376 -13.56 -30.00 19.20
CA GLU A 376 -13.78 -28.64 19.76
C GLU A 376 -13.24 -27.56 18.82
N LEU A 377 -12.12 -27.80 18.13
CA LEU A 377 -11.54 -26.86 17.18
C LEU A 377 -12.43 -26.64 15.94
N VAL A 378 -12.98 -27.72 15.37
CA VAL A 378 -13.93 -27.63 14.24
C VAL A 378 -15.20 -26.87 14.65
N GLU A 379 -15.74 -27.12 15.85
CA GLU A 379 -16.89 -26.36 16.38
C GLU A 379 -16.55 -24.86 16.55
N ASN A 380 -15.41 -24.55 17.18
CA ASN A 380 -14.94 -23.17 17.36
C ASN A 380 -14.72 -22.44 16.02
N CYS A 381 -14.21 -23.13 14.99
CA CYS A 381 -14.08 -22.57 13.63
C CYS A 381 -15.44 -22.19 13.04
N ASN A 382 -16.44 -23.06 13.16
CA ASN A 382 -17.80 -22.80 12.67
C ASN A 382 -18.48 -21.65 13.45
N ILE A 383 -18.29 -21.57 14.76
CA ILE A 383 -18.76 -20.45 15.59
C ILE A 383 -18.11 -19.14 15.12
N LEU A 384 -16.80 -19.14 14.89
CA LEU A 384 -16.05 -17.96 14.46
C LEU A 384 -16.47 -17.47 13.07
N GLU A 385 -16.56 -18.35 12.05
CA GLU A 385 -17.11 -17.95 10.73
C GLU A 385 -18.55 -17.44 10.85
N SER A 386 -19.39 -18.10 11.66
CA SER A 386 -20.79 -17.71 11.82
C SER A 386 -20.96 -16.37 12.54
N HIS A 387 -20.07 -16.02 13.47
CA HIS A 387 -20.13 -14.79 14.26
C HIS A 387 -19.46 -13.58 13.57
N TYR A 388 -18.31 -13.81 12.93
CA TYR A 388 -17.57 -12.75 12.21
C TYR A 388 -18.05 -12.58 10.76
N LYS A 389 -18.79 -13.56 10.22
CA LYS A 389 -19.30 -13.58 8.83
C LYS A 389 -18.20 -13.54 7.78
N ASP A 390 -17.05 -14.12 8.08
CA ASP A 390 -15.83 -14.07 7.26
C ASP A 390 -14.94 -15.29 7.53
N MET A 391 -13.98 -15.57 6.65
CA MET A 391 -12.92 -16.55 6.87
C MET A 391 -11.94 -16.05 7.93
N MET A 392 -11.59 -16.93 8.87
CA MET A 392 -10.81 -16.58 10.06
C MET A 392 -9.45 -17.27 10.07
N ASP A 393 -8.42 -16.49 10.40
CA ASP A 393 -7.06 -16.94 10.74
C ASP A 393 -6.96 -17.04 12.27
N ILE A 394 -6.57 -18.23 12.74
CA ILE A 394 -6.72 -18.70 14.13
C ILE A 394 -5.40 -19.30 14.62
N GLU A 395 -4.93 -18.84 15.77
CA GLU A 395 -3.86 -19.49 16.54
C GLU A 395 -4.48 -20.27 17.71
N PHE A 396 -4.05 -21.53 17.91
CA PHE A 396 -4.54 -22.37 19.00
C PHE A 396 -3.42 -23.22 19.62
N THR A 397 -3.63 -23.63 20.87
CA THR A 397 -2.75 -24.56 21.59
C THR A 397 -3.60 -25.63 22.26
N VAL A 398 -3.15 -26.88 22.19
CA VAL A 398 -3.67 -27.98 22.98
C VAL A 398 -2.68 -28.22 24.12
N GLN A 399 -3.17 -28.16 25.36
CA GLN A 399 -2.40 -28.53 26.54
C GLN A 399 -3.09 -29.73 27.20
N GLU A 400 -2.42 -30.88 27.22
CA GLU A 400 -2.92 -32.12 27.82
C GLU A 400 -4.36 -32.47 27.36
N ASN A 401 -4.55 -32.57 26.05
CA ASN A 401 -5.82 -32.77 25.33
C ASN A 401 -6.87 -31.64 25.46
N ARG A 402 -6.60 -30.55 26.19
CA ARG A 402 -7.52 -29.39 26.29
C ARG A 402 -7.16 -28.31 25.28
N LEU A 403 -8.13 -27.94 24.42
CA LEU A 403 -7.99 -26.86 23.46
C LEU A 403 -8.06 -25.47 24.11
N TRP A 404 -7.23 -24.56 23.61
CA TRP A 404 -7.25 -23.14 23.91
C TRP A 404 -7.12 -22.28 22.65
N MET A 405 -8.00 -21.29 22.52
CA MET A 405 -8.00 -20.32 21.42
C MET A 405 -7.14 -19.12 21.82
N LEU A 406 -6.01 -18.91 21.13
CA LEU A 406 -5.05 -17.84 21.47
C LEU A 406 -5.33 -16.54 20.71
N GLN A 407 -5.71 -16.64 19.44
CA GLN A 407 -5.95 -15.48 18.59
C GLN A 407 -6.96 -15.86 17.50
N CYS A 408 -7.80 -14.92 17.11
CA CYS A 408 -8.49 -14.96 15.83
C CYS A 408 -8.39 -13.59 15.14
N ARG A 409 -8.46 -13.57 13.81
CA ARG A 409 -8.63 -12.36 12.98
C ARG A 409 -9.24 -12.74 11.64
N SER A 410 -9.81 -11.78 10.90
CA SER A 410 -10.11 -11.98 9.47
C SER A 410 -8.85 -12.44 8.75
N GLY A 411 -8.91 -13.59 8.09
CA GLY A 411 -7.72 -14.18 7.48
C GLY A 411 -7.30 -13.43 6.23
N LYS A 412 -6.01 -13.06 6.17
CA LYS A 412 -5.39 -12.55 4.94
C LYS A 412 -5.47 -13.62 3.86
N ARG A 413 -5.80 -13.21 2.64
CA ARG A 413 -6.11 -14.09 1.52
C ARG A 413 -5.67 -13.45 0.20
N THR A 414 -5.65 -14.24 -0.85
CA THR A 414 -5.31 -13.81 -2.21
C THR A 414 -6.54 -13.25 -2.92
N GLY A 415 -6.35 -12.67 -4.10
CA GLY A 415 -7.45 -12.26 -4.98
C GLY A 415 -8.46 -13.38 -5.26
N GLN A 416 -7.94 -14.54 -5.66
CA GLN A 416 -8.74 -15.73 -5.93
C GLN A 416 -9.47 -16.21 -4.66
N GLY A 417 -8.76 -16.27 -3.53
CA GLY A 417 -9.33 -16.65 -2.25
C GLY A 417 -10.45 -15.70 -1.79
N ALA A 418 -10.25 -14.38 -1.93
CA ALA A 418 -11.25 -13.39 -1.56
C ALA A 418 -12.55 -13.54 -2.36
N VAL A 419 -12.45 -13.61 -3.69
CA VAL A 419 -13.61 -13.73 -4.58
C VAL A 419 -14.35 -15.03 -4.36
N LYS A 420 -13.62 -16.16 -4.29
CA LYS A 420 -14.25 -17.46 -4.05
C LYS A 420 -14.95 -17.51 -2.68
N ILE A 421 -14.28 -17.07 -1.62
CA ILE A 421 -14.88 -17.05 -0.28
C ILE A 421 -16.13 -16.17 -0.28
N ALA A 422 -16.08 -14.96 -0.87
CA ALA A 422 -17.20 -14.04 -0.95
C ALA A 422 -18.41 -14.62 -1.71
N VAL A 423 -18.18 -15.42 -2.76
CA VAL A 423 -19.24 -16.13 -3.48
C VAL A 423 -19.80 -17.30 -2.67
N ASP A 424 -18.93 -18.13 -2.07
CA ASP A 424 -19.34 -19.28 -1.26
C ASP A 424 -20.17 -18.85 -0.04
N VAL A 425 -19.78 -17.80 0.69
CA VAL A 425 -20.54 -17.34 1.88
C VAL A 425 -21.92 -16.74 1.53
N VAL A 426 -22.11 -16.24 0.30
CA VAL A 426 -23.43 -15.83 -0.19
C VAL A 426 -24.28 -17.05 -0.55
N ASN A 427 -23.69 -18.04 -1.23
CA ASN A 427 -24.37 -19.29 -1.60
C ASN A 427 -24.76 -20.12 -0.36
N GLU A 428 -23.98 -20.04 0.71
CA GLU A 428 -24.28 -20.62 2.03
C GLU A 428 -25.37 -19.87 2.82
N GLY A 429 -25.81 -18.70 2.34
CA GLY A 429 -26.75 -17.83 3.05
C GLY A 429 -26.15 -17.20 4.33
N LEU A 430 -24.83 -17.18 4.46
CA LEU A 430 -24.14 -16.62 5.62
C LEU A 430 -24.13 -15.09 5.58
N VAL A 431 -24.06 -14.49 4.38
CA VAL A 431 -24.11 -13.04 4.13
C VAL A 431 -24.90 -12.70 2.87
N GLU A 432 -25.39 -11.45 2.79
CA GLU A 432 -25.98 -10.91 1.57
C GLU A 432 -24.91 -10.43 0.58
N ARG A 433 -25.25 -10.39 -0.72
CA ARG A 433 -24.38 -9.88 -1.81
C ARG A 433 -23.71 -8.54 -1.50
N ARG A 434 -24.45 -7.61 -0.85
CA ARG A 434 -23.93 -6.29 -0.44
C ARG A 434 -22.77 -6.40 0.55
N ALA A 435 -22.87 -7.30 1.54
CA ALA A 435 -21.78 -7.53 2.48
C ALA A 435 -20.59 -8.23 1.80
N ALA A 436 -20.84 -9.16 0.88
CA ALA A 436 -19.79 -9.85 0.12
C ALA A 436 -18.93 -8.89 -0.73
N ILE A 437 -19.51 -7.83 -1.31
CA ILE A 437 -18.76 -6.79 -2.05
C ILE A 437 -17.70 -6.09 -1.16
N LYS A 438 -17.90 -6.03 0.16
CA LYS A 438 -16.92 -5.48 1.12
C LYS A 438 -15.80 -6.46 1.52
N MET A 439 -15.94 -7.75 1.22
CA MET A 439 -14.93 -8.78 1.54
C MET A 439 -13.77 -8.82 0.53
N VAL A 440 -13.99 -8.30 -0.68
CA VAL A 440 -12.97 -8.23 -1.73
C VAL A 440 -12.42 -6.82 -1.77
N GLU A 441 -11.23 -6.61 -1.21
CA GLU A 441 -10.52 -5.34 -1.32
C GLU A 441 -10.11 -5.04 -2.77
N PRO A 442 -9.96 -3.77 -3.18
CA PRO A 442 -9.48 -3.43 -4.53
C PRO A 442 -8.15 -4.10 -4.91
N GLY A 443 -7.23 -4.27 -3.97
CA GLY A 443 -5.97 -4.99 -4.19
C GLY A 443 -6.15 -6.49 -4.43
N HIS A 444 -7.20 -7.13 -3.87
CA HIS A 444 -7.54 -8.51 -4.21
C HIS A 444 -7.94 -8.64 -5.69
N LEU A 445 -8.58 -7.63 -6.26
CA LEU A 445 -8.96 -7.65 -7.68
C LEU A 445 -7.76 -7.37 -8.60
N ASP A 446 -6.85 -6.49 -8.19
CA ASP A 446 -5.58 -6.25 -8.92
C ASP A 446 -4.72 -7.52 -9.03
N GLN A 447 -4.70 -8.36 -8.00
CA GLN A 447 -4.04 -9.68 -8.03
C GLN A 447 -4.59 -10.63 -9.10
N LEU A 448 -5.91 -10.61 -9.33
CA LEU A 448 -6.54 -11.39 -10.39
C LEU A 448 -6.28 -10.82 -11.78
N LEU A 449 -5.75 -9.58 -11.84
CA LEU A 449 -5.33 -8.88 -13.05
C LEU A 449 -3.81 -8.96 -13.27
N HIS A 450 -3.06 -9.57 -12.35
CA HIS A 450 -1.64 -9.87 -12.53
C HIS A 450 -1.43 -10.94 -13.63
N PRO A 451 -0.30 -10.86 -14.39
CA PRO A 451 -0.01 -11.85 -15.42
C PRO A 451 0.15 -13.26 -14.86
N GLN A 452 -0.23 -14.24 -15.67
CA GLN A 452 0.01 -15.67 -15.42
C GLN A 452 1.06 -16.19 -16.43
N PHE A 453 1.64 -17.38 -16.22
CA PHE A 453 2.46 -17.98 -17.28
C PHE A 453 1.60 -18.46 -18.45
N GLU A 454 2.03 -18.16 -19.67
CA GLU A 454 1.27 -18.44 -20.90
C GLU A 454 1.00 -19.94 -21.10
N ASN A 455 1.97 -20.80 -20.77
CA ASN A 455 1.82 -22.25 -20.86
C ASN A 455 2.65 -22.98 -19.81
N VAL A 456 1.98 -23.49 -18.77
CA VAL A 456 2.58 -24.25 -17.67
C VAL A 456 3.28 -25.54 -18.14
N ALA A 457 2.79 -26.17 -19.21
CA ALA A 457 3.42 -27.37 -19.75
C ALA A 457 4.73 -27.07 -20.50
N ALA A 458 4.88 -25.86 -21.07
CA ALA A 458 6.01 -25.50 -21.93
C ALA A 458 7.32 -25.22 -21.17
N TYR A 459 7.26 -24.94 -19.86
CA TYR A 459 8.45 -24.70 -19.04
C TYR A 459 8.83 -25.87 -18.11
N LYS A 460 8.09 -27.00 -18.13
CA LYS A 460 8.35 -28.13 -17.22
C LYS A 460 9.81 -28.62 -17.24
N ASP A 461 10.41 -28.69 -18.43
CA ASP A 461 11.81 -29.12 -18.60
C ASP A 461 12.85 -28.09 -18.10
N LYS A 462 12.40 -26.90 -17.65
CA LYS A 462 13.21 -25.81 -17.09
C LYS A 462 12.95 -25.59 -15.60
N VAL A 463 12.10 -26.40 -14.96
CA VAL A 463 11.91 -26.37 -13.50
C VAL A 463 13.16 -26.94 -12.86
N ILE A 464 13.87 -26.11 -12.08
CA ILE A 464 15.13 -26.48 -11.40
C ILE A 464 14.92 -26.82 -9.93
N ALA A 465 13.81 -26.38 -9.33
CA ALA A 465 13.34 -26.81 -8.02
C ALA A 465 11.84 -26.56 -7.87
N THR A 466 11.25 -27.16 -6.83
CA THR A 466 9.88 -26.89 -6.40
C THR A 466 9.90 -26.66 -4.89
N GLY A 467 9.25 -25.58 -4.44
CA GLY A 467 8.99 -25.29 -3.02
C GLY A 467 7.50 -25.29 -2.71
N LEU A 468 7.12 -24.68 -1.60
CA LEU A 468 5.73 -24.49 -1.22
C LEU A 468 5.11 -23.31 -2.00
N PRO A 469 3.88 -23.43 -2.54
CA PRO A 469 3.17 -22.37 -3.27
C PRO A 469 2.62 -21.30 -2.31
N ALA A 470 3.53 -20.56 -1.69
CA ALA A 470 3.28 -19.66 -0.57
C ALA A 470 2.33 -18.50 -0.91
N SER A 471 2.47 -17.91 -2.09
CA SER A 471 1.58 -16.85 -2.60
C SER A 471 1.49 -16.95 -4.12
N PRO A 472 0.29 -17.05 -4.71
CA PRO A 472 0.09 -17.32 -6.13
C PRO A 472 0.55 -16.18 -7.04
N GLY A 473 0.65 -16.48 -8.33
CA GLY A 473 1.05 -15.56 -9.37
C GLY A 473 2.31 -16.01 -10.12
N ALA A 474 2.61 -15.31 -11.21
CA ALA A 474 3.80 -15.54 -12.03
C ALA A 474 4.74 -14.34 -11.91
N ALA A 475 5.95 -14.56 -11.39
CA ALA A 475 6.99 -13.54 -11.35
C ALA A 475 8.15 -13.91 -12.27
N VAL A 476 8.73 -12.89 -12.89
CA VAL A 476 9.86 -13.02 -13.81
C VAL A 476 10.80 -11.84 -13.60
N GLY A 477 12.05 -12.11 -13.23
CA GLY A 477 13.00 -11.05 -12.91
C GLY A 477 14.44 -11.57 -12.77
N GLN A 478 15.33 -10.66 -12.40
CA GLN A 478 16.74 -10.95 -12.17
C GLN A 478 17.01 -11.20 -10.67
N ILE A 479 17.82 -12.18 -10.32
CA ILE A 479 18.10 -12.57 -8.93
C ILE A 479 18.83 -11.44 -8.17
N VAL A 480 18.39 -11.16 -6.95
CA VAL A 480 19.06 -10.31 -5.95
C VAL A 480 18.99 -10.95 -4.55
N PHE A 481 19.97 -10.67 -3.69
CA PHE A 481 20.16 -11.34 -2.40
C PHE A 481 19.90 -10.49 -1.16
N THR A 482 19.74 -9.18 -1.32
CA THR A 482 19.46 -8.24 -0.22
C THR A 482 18.21 -7.42 -0.53
N ALA A 483 17.59 -6.89 0.51
CA ALA A 483 16.41 -6.05 0.36
C ALA A 483 16.75 -4.68 -0.25
N GLU A 484 17.94 -4.16 0.07
CA GLU A 484 18.50 -2.92 -0.46
C GLU A 484 18.77 -3.02 -1.96
N ASP A 485 19.35 -4.14 -2.43
CA ASP A 485 19.53 -4.40 -3.86
C ASP A 485 18.18 -4.49 -4.57
N ALA A 486 17.17 -5.12 -3.96
CA ALA A 486 15.83 -5.17 -4.52
C ALA A 486 15.18 -3.77 -4.66
N GLU A 487 15.25 -2.92 -3.63
CA GLU A 487 14.81 -1.51 -3.70
C GLU A 487 15.58 -0.72 -4.78
N ALA A 488 16.91 -0.88 -4.84
CA ALA A 488 17.77 -0.17 -5.80
C ALA A 488 17.55 -0.59 -7.26
N TRP A 489 17.22 -1.87 -7.52
CA TRP A 489 16.93 -2.37 -8.86
C TRP A 489 15.52 -1.96 -9.32
N HIS A 490 14.54 -1.97 -8.40
CA HIS A 490 13.20 -1.46 -8.67
C HIS A 490 13.23 0.04 -9.02
N ALA A 491 14.02 0.85 -8.30
CA ALA A 491 14.23 2.26 -8.62
C ALA A 491 14.89 2.51 -9.99
N GLN A 492 15.55 1.50 -10.57
CA GLN A 492 16.10 1.51 -11.94
C GLN A 492 15.11 0.95 -12.99
N GLY A 493 13.88 0.60 -12.60
CA GLY A 493 12.89 -0.04 -13.47
C GLY A 493 13.19 -1.50 -13.83
N LYS A 494 14.10 -2.17 -13.11
CA LYS A 494 14.45 -3.58 -13.36
C LYS A 494 13.57 -4.52 -12.53
N PRO A 495 12.91 -5.53 -13.14
CA PRO A 495 12.21 -6.55 -12.37
C PRO A 495 13.23 -7.48 -11.70
N CYS A 496 13.15 -7.64 -10.39
CA CYS A 496 14.04 -8.50 -9.61
C CYS A 496 13.29 -9.61 -8.85
N ILE A 497 14.00 -10.71 -8.53
CA ILE A 497 13.53 -11.80 -7.68
C ILE A 497 14.40 -11.81 -6.43
N LEU A 498 13.79 -11.59 -5.26
CA LEU A 498 14.49 -11.61 -3.98
C LEU A 498 14.65 -13.06 -3.50
N VAL A 499 15.91 -13.51 -3.37
CA VAL A 499 16.27 -14.85 -2.92
C VAL A 499 16.94 -14.77 -1.55
N ARG A 500 16.35 -15.39 -0.52
CA ARG A 500 16.87 -15.40 0.86
C ARG A 500 16.82 -16.80 1.46
N THR A 501 17.59 -17.07 2.52
CA THR A 501 17.41 -18.30 3.31
C THR A 501 16.01 -18.31 3.95
N GLU A 502 15.67 -17.20 4.59
CA GLU A 502 14.36 -16.84 5.13
C GLU A 502 14.24 -15.31 5.08
N THR A 503 13.03 -14.76 4.99
CA THR A 503 12.85 -13.30 5.09
C THR A 503 12.65 -12.88 6.54
N SER A 504 13.36 -11.85 6.98
CA SER A 504 13.09 -11.23 8.26
C SER A 504 12.11 -10.05 8.13
N PRO A 505 11.52 -9.62 9.26
CA PRO A 505 11.39 -8.22 9.62
C PRO A 505 11.91 -7.08 8.75
N GLU A 506 13.19 -7.11 8.43
CA GLU A 506 13.95 -5.99 7.87
C GLU A 506 13.84 -5.97 6.34
N ASP A 507 13.59 -7.13 5.73
CA ASP A 507 13.49 -7.31 4.28
C ASP A 507 12.25 -6.68 3.64
N VAL A 508 11.29 -6.18 4.45
CA VAL A 508 9.96 -5.68 4.02
C VAL A 508 10.02 -4.68 2.84
N GLY A 509 11.01 -3.78 2.81
CA GLY A 509 11.19 -2.82 1.71
C GLY A 509 11.51 -3.52 0.38
N GLY A 510 12.53 -4.38 0.39
CA GLY A 510 12.94 -5.15 -0.78
C GLY A 510 11.92 -6.21 -1.21
N MET A 511 11.23 -6.85 -0.27
CA MET A 511 10.11 -7.75 -0.56
C MET A 511 8.96 -7.01 -1.29
N HIS A 512 8.74 -5.73 -0.98
CA HIS A 512 7.76 -4.89 -1.69
C HIS A 512 8.27 -4.44 -3.07
N ALA A 513 9.58 -4.22 -3.21
CA ALA A 513 10.21 -3.83 -4.48
C ALA A 513 10.27 -4.98 -5.51
N ALA A 514 10.53 -6.21 -5.05
CA ALA A 514 10.72 -7.39 -5.90
C ALA A 514 9.45 -7.81 -6.67
N ALA A 515 9.64 -8.39 -7.86
CA ALA A 515 8.57 -8.99 -8.65
C ALA A 515 8.08 -10.32 -8.04
N GLY A 516 8.98 -11.06 -7.38
CA GLY A 516 8.67 -12.29 -6.64
C GLY A 516 9.74 -12.63 -5.61
N ILE A 517 9.41 -13.56 -4.71
CA ILE A 517 10.22 -13.91 -3.54
C ILE A 517 10.44 -15.43 -3.48
N LEU A 518 11.69 -15.86 -3.34
CA LEU A 518 12.08 -17.26 -3.13
C LEU A 518 12.77 -17.41 -1.77
N THR A 519 12.33 -18.37 -0.95
CA THR A 519 12.98 -18.71 0.33
C THR A 519 13.31 -20.19 0.45
N ALA A 520 14.47 -20.50 1.04
CA ALA A 520 14.95 -21.86 1.25
C ALA A 520 14.26 -22.55 2.45
N ARG A 521 13.91 -21.77 3.48
CA ARG A 521 13.17 -22.20 4.69
C ARG A 521 11.79 -21.54 4.75
N GLY A 522 10.98 -21.95 5.73
CA GLY A 522 9.67 -21.37 6.04
C GLY A 522 8.48 -22.08 5.40
N GLY A 523 7.53 -22.50 6.25
CA GLY A 523 6.26 -23.12 5.85
C GLY A 523 5.25 -22.15 5.21
N MET A 524 4.01 -22.61 5.00
CA MET A 524 2.95 -21.80 4.39
C MET A 524 2.51 -20.64 5.29
N THR A 525 2.80 -20.71 6.59
CA THR A 525 2.55 -19.67 7.60
C THR A 525 3.74 -18.73 7.85
N SER A 526 4.87 -18.93 7.17
CA SER A 526 6.11 -18.14 7.36
C SER A 526 5.96 -16.63 7.07
N HIS A 527 6.89 -15.82 7.58
CA HIS A 527 6.91 -14.37 7.37
C HIS A 527 6.82 -14.00 5.87
N ALA A 528 7.63 -14.65 5.02
CA ALA A 528 7.63 -14.42 3.57
C ALA A 528 6.24 -14.69 2.97
N ALA A 529 5.64 -15.84 3.31
CA ALA A 529 4.37 -16.29 2.80
C ALA A 529 3.20 -15.36 3.20
N VAL A 530 3.13 -14.97 4.49
CA VAL A 530 2.05 -14.10 5.02
C VAL A 530 2.15 -12.68 4.48
N VAL A 531 3.36 -12.15 4.32
CA VAL A 531 3.58 -10.80 3.78
C VAL A 531 3.33 -10.78 2.27
N ALA A 532 3.86 -11.75 1.51
CA ALA A 532 3.68 -11.84 0.07
C ALA A 532 2.21 -11.98 -0.34
N ARG A 533 1.42 -12.84 0.36
CA ARG A 533 -0.03 -12.95 0.13
C ARG A 533 -0.76 -11.63 0.40
N GLY A 534 -0.34 -10.90 1.43
CA GLY A 534 -0.91 -9.59 1.78
C GLY A 534 -0.72 -8.52 0.71
N TRP A 535 0.32 -8.63 -0.13
CA TRP A 535 0.56 -7.73 -1.27
C TRP A 535 0.24 -8.37 -2.62
N GLY A 536 -0.12 -9.64 -2.67
CA GLY A 536 -0.37 -10.34 -3.93
C GLY A 536 0.86 -10.70 -4.75
N LYS A 537 2.05 -10.62 -4.17
CA LYS A 537 3.29 -10.96 -4.86
C LYS A 537 3.47 -12.46 -4.90
N CYS A 538 3.96 -12.95 -6.03
CA CYS A 538 4.35 -14.35 -6.19
C CYS A 538 5.44 -14.73 -5.16
N CYS A 539 5.20 -15.78 -4.39
CA CYS A 539 6.18 -16.30 -3.45
C CYS A 539 6.22 -17.83 -3.45
N VAL A 540 7.44 -18.37 -3.46
CA VAL A 540 7.74 -19.78 -3.24
C VAL A 540 8.58 -19.87 -1.96
N SER A 541 8.15 -20.64 -0.97
CA SER A 541 8.85 -20.77 0.32
C SER A 541 9.28 -22.21 0.63
N GLY A 542 10.13 -22.39 1.63
CA GLY A 542 10.54 -23.73 2.09
C GLY A 542 11.21 -24.59 1.01
N CYS A 543 11.86 -23.98 0.02
CA CYS A 543 12.49 -24.69 -1.07
C CYS A 543 13.84 -25.27 -0.62
N SER A 544 13.80 -26.42 0.05
CA SER A 544 14.93 -27.03 0.76
C SER A 544 16.13 -27.45 -0.13
N SER A 545 15.95 -27.50 -1.45
CA SER A 545 17.01 -27.71 -2.43
C SER A 545 17.86 -26.46 -2.71
N VAL A 546 17.42 -25.29 -2.23
CA VAL A 546 18.07 -23.99 -2.40
C VAL A 546 19.08 -23.77 -1.27
N ARG A 547 20.33 -23.44 -1.62
CA ARG A 547 21.35 -22.93 -0.68
C ARG A 547 21.84 -21.56 -1.13
N VAL A 548 21.53 -20.55 -0.33
CA VAL A 548 21.92 -19.16 -0.58
C VAL A 548 23.29 -18.89 0.02
N ASN A 549 24.17 -18.23 -0.73
CA ASN A 549 25.45 -17.71 -0.24
C ASN A 549 25.46 -16.18 -0.37
N ASP A 550 25.05 -15.50 0.70
CA ASP A 550 24.97 -14.04 0.77
C ASP A 550 26.35 -13.37 0.54
N ALA A 551 27.45 -14.03 0.91
CA ALA A 551 28.80 -13.49 0.78
C ALA A 551 29.34 -13.51 -0.66
N GLU A 552 28.95 -14.51 -1.45
CA GLU A 552 29.32 -14.66 -2.87
C GLU A 552 28.25 -14.10 -3.82
N LYS A 553 27.10 -13.64 -3.29
CA LYS A 553 25.91 -13.24 -4.08
C LYS A 553 25.53 -14.31 -5.10
N SER A 554 25.40 -15.55 -4.62
CA SER A 554 25.07 -16.72 -5.42
C SER A 554 24.05 -17.63 -4.74
N VAL A 555 23.36 -18.45 -5.53
CA VAL A 555 22.44 -19.48 -5.05
C VAL A 555 22.71 -20.80 -5.77
N ALA A 556 22.92 -21.86 -4.99
CA ALA A 556 23.00 -23.21 -5.48
C ALA A 556 21.61 -23.87 -5.41
N ILE A 557 21.18 -24.49 -6.50
CA ILE A 557 19.94 -25.26 -6.62
C ILE A 557 20.32 -26.62 -7.23
N GLY A 558 20.46 -27.63 -6.37
CA GLY A 558 21.14 -28.88 -6.77
C GLY A 558 22.58 -28.61 -7.19
N ASP A 559 22.98 -29.13 -8.36
CA ASP A 559 24.32 -28.93 -8.93
C ASP A 559 24.47 -27.58 -9.69
N MET A 560 23.40 -26.79 -9.83
CA MET A 560 23.40 -25.54 -10.59
C MET A 560 23.64 -24.33 -9.68
N VAL A 561 24.55 -23.44 -10.07
CA VAL A 561 24.83 -22.17 -9.36
C VAL A 561 24.39 -21.00 -10.23
N LEU A 562 23.53 -20.13 -9.67
CA LEU A 562 23.05 -18.88 -10.27
C LEU A 562 23.59 -17.69 -9.48
N HIS A 563 23.80 -16.57 -10.16
CA HIS A 563 24.42 -15.36 -9.61
C HIS A 563 23.46 -14.17 -9.62
N GLU A 564 23.81 -13.11 -8.91
CA GLU A 564 23.09 -11.84 -8.96
C GLU A 564 22.99 -11.33 -10.40
N GLY A 565 21.76 -10.99 -10.82
CA GLY A 565 21.46 -10.58 -12.20
C GLY A 565 21.02 -11.71 -13.14
N ASP A 566 21.16 -12.98 -12.80
CA ASP A 566 20.64 -14.08 -13.62
C ASP A 566 19.10 -14.08 -13.63
N TRP A 567 18.50 -14.45 -14.77
CA TRP A 567 17.05 -14.47 -14.92
C TRP A 567 16.42 -15.71 -14.29
N LEU A 568 15.42 -15.50 -13.45
CA LEU A 568 14.63 -16.53 -12.80
C LEU A 568 13.13 -16.22 -12.95
N SER A 569 12.33 -17.27 -13.12
CA SER A 569 10.87 -17.19 -13.10
C SER A 569 10.33 -18.05 -11.95
N LEU A 570 9.33 -17.55 -11.22
CA LEU A 570 8.68 -18.24 -10.11
C LEU A 570 7.20 -18.42 -10.42
N ASN A 571 6.67 -19.62 -10.23
CA ASN A 571 5.23 -19.87 -10.17
C ASN A 571 4.81 -20.11 -8.72
N GLY A 572 4.31 -19.05 -8.08
CA GLY A 572 3.84 -19.11 -6.71
C GLY A 572 2.54 -19.91 -6.52
N SER A 573 1.86 -20.27 -7.61
CA SER A 573 0.64 -21.10 -7.59
C SER A 573 0.94 -22.61 -7.58
N THR A 574 2.08 -23.04 -8.15
CA THR A 574 2.52 -24.45 -8.16
C THR A 574 3.72 -24.71 -7.24
N GLY A 575 4.47 -23.67 -6.88
CA GLY A 575 5.73 -23.78 -6.15
C GLY A 575 6.96 -23.91 -7.06
N ASP A 576 6.80 -23.84 -8.39
CA ASP A 576 7.90 -24.08 -9.33
C ASP A 576 8.92 -22.92 -9.38
N VAL A 577 10.19 -23.28 -9.29
CA VAL A 577 11.35 -22.40 -9.54
C VAL A 577 11.91 -22.74 -10.92
N ILE A 578 11.85 -21.79 -11.84
CA ILE A 578 12.01 -22.03 -13.28
C ILE A 578 13.17 -21.20 -13.81
N LEU A 579 14.12 -21.85 -14.50
CA LEU A 579 15.30 -21.19 -15.04
C LEU A 579 14.96 -20.24 -16.20
N GLY A 580 15.53 -19.04 -16.18
CA GLY A 580 15.42 -18.06 -17.25
C GLY A 580 14.10 -17.29 -17.26
N LYS A 581 13.89 -16.53 -18.35
CA LYS A 581 12.72 -15.67 -18.56
C LYS A 581 11.61 -16.45 -19.27
N GLN A 582 10.49 -16.74 -18.59
CA GLN A 582 9.32 -17.36 -19.22
C GLN A 582 8.29 -16.31 -19.70
N PRO A 583 7.48 -16.60 -20.74
CA PRO A 583 6.45 -15.69 -21.23
C PRO A 583 5.23 -15.63 -20.29
N LEU A 584 4.65 -14.44 -20.20
CA LEU A 584 3.48 -14.14 -19.39
C LEU A 584 2.27 -13.85 -20.29
N ALA A 585 1.10 -14.34 -19.91
CA ALA A 585 -0.18 -14.11 -20.56
C ALA A 585 -1.10 -13.21 -19.71
N PRO A 586 -2.01 -12.45 -20.36
CA PRO A 586 -3.05 -11.72 -19.65
C PRO A 586 -4.03 -12.69 -18.96
N PRO A 587 -4.55 -12.34 -17.77
CA PRO A 587 -5.48 -13.19 -17.05
C PRO A 587 -6.87 -13.22 -17.68
N ALA A 588 -7.61 -14.30 -17.43
CA ALA A 588 -8.97 -14.50 -17.93
C ALA A 588 -10.01 -14.30 -16.81
N LEU A 589 -10.95 -13.36 -17.02
CA LEU A 589 -12.13 -13.20 -16.18
C LEU A 589 -13.07 -14.39 -16.40
N SER A 590 -13.26 -15.26 -15.40
CA SER A 590 -14.18 -16.41 -15.49
C SER A 590 -14.66 -16.91 -14.12
N GLY A 591 -15.80 -17.63 -14.11
CA GLY A 591 -16.32 -18.34 -12.94
C GLY A 591 -16.81 -17.41 -11.81
N ASP A 592 -16.34 -17.64 -10.59
CA ASP A 592 -16.75 -16.90 -9.39
C ASP A 592 -16.52 -15.38 -9.54
N LEU A 593 -15.50 -14.96 -10.30
CA LEU A 593 -15.21 -13.56 -10.55
C LEU A 593 -16.26 -12.87 -11.43
N GLU A 594 -16.78 -13.55 -12.45
CA GLU A 594 -17.87 -13.02 -13.28
C GLU A 594 -19.15 -12.86 -12.44
N THR A 595 -19.45 -13.87 -11.61
CA THR A 595 -20.58 -13.86 -10.67
C THR A 595 -20.45 -12.69 -9.68
N PHE A 596 -19.29 -12.52 -9.04
CA PHE A 596 -19.02 -11.43 -8.11
C PHE A 596 -19.12 -10.05 -8.79
N MET A 597 -18.52 -9.88 -9.97
CA MET A 597 -18.56 -8.63 -10.72
C MET A 597 -19.96 -8.26 -11.23
N SER A 598 -20.87 -9.25 -11.40
CA SER A 598 -22.28 -8.97 -11.67
C SER A 598 -22.96 -8.25 -10.49
N TRP A 599 -22.67 -8.64 -9.25
CA TRP A 599 -23.22 -8.00 -8.04
C TRP A 599 -22.66 -6.59 -7.83
N VAL A 600 -21.38 -6.39 -8.19
CA VAL A 600 -20.74 -5.07 -8.23
C VAL A 600 -21.47 -4.15 -9.21
N ASP A 601 -21.76 -4.63 -10.42
CA ASP A 601 -22.51 -3.87 -11.43
C ASP A 601 -23.97 -3.62 -11.06
N GLU A 602 -24.64 -4.52 -10.33
CA GLU A 602 -26.00 -4.33 -9.78
C GLU A 602 -26.06 -3.17 -8.77
N VAL A 603 -24.98 -2.90 -8.02
CA VAL A 603 -24.97 -1.91 -6.93
C VAL A 603 -24.48 -0.53 -7.37
N ARG A 604 -23.44 -0.45 -8.22
CA ARG A 604 -22.81 0.84 -8.56
C ARG A 604 -23.73 1.77 -9.36
N GLN A 605 -23.63 3.07 -9.08
CA GLN A 605 -24.34 4.10 -9.85
C GLN A 605 -23.45 4.78 -10.90
N LEU A 606 -22.16 4.98 -10.59
CA LEU A 606 -21.19 5.46 -11.57
C LEU A 606 -21.07 4.46 -12.74
N LYS A 607 -21.04 5.00 -13.96
CA LYS A 607 -20.55 4.24 -15.11
C LYS A 607 -19.02 4.17 -15.07
N VAL A 608 -18.47 3.09 -15.61
CA VAL A 608 -17.02 2.93 -15.77
C VAL A 608 -16.72 2.84 -17.25
N MET A 609 -15.98 3.84 -17.74
CA MET A 609 -15.48 3.95 -19.11
C MET A 609 -14.00 3.59 -19.12
N ALA A 610 -13.42 3.49 -20.31
CA ALA A 610 -11.99 3.30 -20.48
C ALA A 610 -11.28 4.49 -21.15
N ASN A 611 -10.00 4.63 -20.83
CA ASN A 611 -9.03 5.42 -21.58
C ASN A 611 -8.35 4.45 -22.54
N ALA A 612 -8.64 4.53 -23.83
CA ALA A 612 -8.20 3.58 -24.83
C ALA A 612 -8.05 4.26 -26.20
N ASP A 613 -6.87 4.09 -26.80
CA ASP A 613 -6.43 4.86 -27.96
C ASP A 613 -6.29 3.98 -29.22
N THR A 614 -6.41 2.66 -29.08
CA THR A 614 -6.33 1.65 -30.15
C THR A 614 -7.58 0.75 -30.18
N PRO A 615 -7.90 0.08 -31.30
CA PRO A 615 -8.96 -0.93 -31.37
C PRO A 615 -8.76 -2.11 -30.39
N GLU A 616 -7.50 -2.51 -30.17
CA GLU A 616 -7.11 -3.60 -29.28
C GLU A 616 -7.35 -3.22 -27.81
N ASP A 617 -6.92 -2.03 -27.38
CA ASP A 617 -7.17 -1.51 -26.02
C ASP A 617 -8.67 -1.32 -25.77
N ALA A 618 -9.41 -0.86 -26.79
CA ALA A 618 -10.86 -0.73 -26.73
C ALA A 618 -11.53 -2.11 -26.50
N LEU A 619 -11.13 -3.13 -27.27
CA LEU A 619 -11.67 -4.48 -27.10
C LEU A 619 -11.31 -5.07 -25.71
N ALA A 620 -10.07 -4.90 -25.26
CA ALA A 620 -9.63 -5.32 -23.92
C ALA A 620 -10.42 -4.63 -22.81
N ALA A 621 -10.64 -3.32 -22.92
CA ALA A 621 -11.46 -2.55 -21.99
C ALA A 621 -12.92 -3.04 -21.96
N ARG A 622 -13.51 -3.31 -23.13
CA ARG A 622 -14.87 -3.84 -23.24
C ARG A 622 -14.99 -5.22 -22.59
N ASN A 623 -14.01 -6.09 -22.80
CA ASN A 623 -13.95 -7.42 -22.16
C ASN A 623 -13.84 -7.31 -20.62
N ASN A 624 -13.15 -6.28 -20.11
CA ASN A 624 -13.09 -5.96 -18.68
C ASN A 624 -14.35 -5.25 -18.13
N GLY A 625 -15.38 -5.06 -18.96
CA GLY A 625 -16.68 -4.49 -18.58
C GLY A 625 -16.80 -2.96 -18.70
N ALA A 626 -15.96 -2.31 -19.50
CA ALA A 626 -16.09 -0.89 -19.78
C ALA A 626 -17.38 -0.59 -20.57
N GLN A 627 -18.06 0.49 -20.20
CA GLN A 627 -19.35 0.90 -20.76
C GLN A 627 -19.21 1.96 -21.87
N GLY A 628 -18.02 2.04 -22.47
CA GLY A 628 -17.61 3.03 -23.47
C GLY A 628 -16.18 3.52 -23.24
N ILE A 629 -15.73 4.45 -24.08
CA ILE A 629 -14.44 5.12 -23.94
C ILE A 629 -14.71 6.55 -23.46
N GLY A 630 -14.11 6.94 -22.33
CA GLY A 630 -14.19 8.30 -21.77
C GLY A 630 -13.02 9.20 -22.19
N LEU A 631 -11.95 8.60 -22.71
CA LEU A 631 -10.81 9.31 -23.33
C LEU A 631 -10.14 8.43 -24.39
N CYS A 632 -10.21 8.86 -25.65
CA CYS A 632 -9.38 8.40 -26.74
C CYS A 632 -8.46 9.56 -27.16
N ARG A 633 -7.15 9.38 -27.01
CA ARG A 633 -6.09 10.36 -27.31
C ARG A 633 -5.67 10.24 -28.77
N THR A 634 -5.84 11.32 -29.53
CA THR A 634 -5.53 11.32 -30.96
C THR A 634 -4.05 11.47 -31.25
N GLU A 635 -3.27 12.01 -30.31
CA GLU A 635 -1.81 12.12 -30.37
C GLU A 635 -1.12 10.74 -30.49
N HIS A 636 -1.55 9.75 -29.71
CA HIS A 636 -0.99 8.39 -29.74
C HIS A 636 -1.17 7.69 -31.09
N MET A 637 -2.25 8.02 -31.82
CA MET A 637 -2.49 7.51 -33.17
C MET A 637 -1.42 7.98 -34.16
N PHE A 638 -0.79 9.13 -33.94
CA PHE A 638 0.30 9.60 -34.80
C PHE A 638 1.64 8.95 -34.48
N PHE A 639 1.86 8.53 -33.23
CA PHE A 639 3.07 7.82 -32.80
C PHE A 639 3.08 6.32 -33.17
N ALA A 640 1.97 5.76 -33.65
CA ALA A 640 1.84 4.34 -33.97
C ALA A 640 2.78 3.82 -35.09
N SER A 641 3.34 4.70 -35.94
CA SER A 641 4.40 4.32 -36.89
C SER A 641 5.20 5.51 -37.39
N ASP A 642 6.45 5.26 -37.81
CA ASP A 642 7.35 6.25 -38.41
C ASP A 642 6.71 7.04 -39.57
N GLU A 643 5.86 6.40 -40.39
CA GLU A 643 5.20 7.08 -41.51
C GLU A 643 4.18 8.13 -41.03
N ARG A 644 3.46 7.82 -39.96
CA ARG A 644 2.48 8.74 -39.36
C ARG A 644 3.18 9.92 -38.67
N ILE A 645 4.26 9.65 -37.94
CA ILE A 645 5.14 10.69 -37.36
C ILE A 645 5.69 11.60 -38.48
N LYS A 646 6.17 11.03 -39.59
CA LYS A 646 6.67 11.80 -40.74
C LYS A 646 5.60 12.68 -41.38
N ALA A 647 4.36 12.21 -41.49
CA ALA A 647 3.25 13.02 -41.98
C ALA A 647 2.94 14.21 -41.05
N VAL A 648 3.02 14.02 -39.71
CA VAL A 648 2.90 15.13 -38.74
C VAL A 648 4.10 16.09 -38.84
N ARG A 649 5.33 15.60 -38.95
CA ARG A 649 6.52 16.44 -39.15
C ARG A 649 6.42 17.28 -40.43
N GLN A 650 5.93 16.70 -41.53
CA GLN A 650 5.67 17.44 -42.78
C GLN A 650 4.63 18.55 -42.60
N MET A 651 3.56 18.30 -41.84
CA MET A 651 2.55 19.31 -41.48
C MET A 651 3.13 20.45 -40.63
N ILE A 652 4.00 20.13 -39.66
CA ILE A 652 4.70 21.11 -38.80
C ILE A 652 5.67 21.98 -39.61
N MET A 653 6.43 21.35 -40.51
CA MET A 653 7.44 22.01 -41.35
C MET A 653 6.86 22.75 -42.56
N ALA A 654 5.57 22.55 -42.89
CA ALA A 654 4.96 23.11 -44.09
C ALA A 654 5.05 24.66 -44.16
N PRO A 655 5.74 25.23 -45.17
CA PRO A 655 5.94 26.68 -45.29
C PRO A 655 4.70 27.42 -45.82
N THR A 656 3.74 26.70 -46.39
CA THR A 656 2.49 27.26 -46.94
C THR A 656 1.28 26.49 -46.42
N LEU A 657 0.10 27.15 -46.40
CA LEU A 657 -1.17 26.51 -46.03
C LEU A 657 -1.53 25.36 -46.97
N GLU A 658 -1.21 25.46 -48.26
CA GLU A 658 -1.46 24.40 -49.25
C GLU A 658 -0.63 23.14 -48.96
N LEU A 659 0.66 23.29 -48.64
CA LEU A 659 1.51 22.16 -48.26
C LEU A 659 1.08 21.55 -46.90
N ARG A 660 0.59 22.38 -45.97
CA ARG A 660 0.00 21.89 -44.72
C ARG A 660 -1.26 21.09 -44.97
N GLN A 661 -2.15 21.57 -45.84
CA GLN A 661 -3.37 20.85 -46.21
C GLN A 661 -3.03 19.50 -46.87
N ASN A 662 -2.04 19.46 -47.77
CA ASN A 662 -1.58 18.20 -48.36
C ASN A 662 -1.05 17.21 -47.31
N ALA A 663 -0.36 17.69 -46.26
CA ALA A 663 0.06 16.83 -45.15
C ALA A 663 -1.13 16.37 -44.27
N LEU A 664 -2.11 17.24 -44.03
CA LEU A 664 -3.35 16.89 -43.32
C LEU A 664 -4.21 15.87 -44.07
N ASP A 665 -4.28 15.98 -45.39
CA ASP A 665 -5.00 15.03 -46.25
C ASP A 665 -4.33 13.64 -46.25
N ARG A 666 -3.01 13.56 -45.96
CA ARG A 666 -2.31 12.29 -45.65
C ARG A 666 -2.62 11.74 -44.26
N LEU A 667 -2.89 12.59 -43.27
CA LEU A 667 -3.26 12.18 -41.90
C LEU A 667 -4.71 11.71 -41.79
N LEU A 668 -5.61 12.29 -42.58
CA LEU A 668 -7.04 11.96 -42.64
C LEU A 668 -7.33 10.45 -42.77
N PRO A 669 -6.76 9.68 -43.73
CA PRO A 669 -7.04 8.25 -43.88
C PRO A 669 -6.54 7.42 -42.69
N TYR A 670 -5.43 7.80 -42.03
CA TYR A 670 -4.93 7.10 -40.85
C TYR A 670 -5.89 7.27 -39.67
N GLN A 671 -6.21 8.52 -39.31
CA GLN A 671 -7.18 8.83 -38.25
C GLN A 671 -8.54 8.16 -38.51
N ARG A 672 -9.06 8.25 -39.75
CA ARG A 672 -10.34 7.61 -40.12
C ARG A 672 -10.29 6.09 -39.92
N SER A 673 -9.22 5.43 -40.38
CA SER A 673 -9.06 3.98 -40.23
C SER A 673 -9.03 3.54 -38.76
N ASP A 674 -8.33 4.29 -37.90
CA ASP A 674 -8.25 3.95 -36.47
C ASP A 674 -9.61 4.11 -35.78
N PHE A 675 -10.33 5.21 -36.08
CA PHE A 675 -11.67 5.43 -35.57
C PHE A 675 -12.66 4.37 -36.06
N GLU A 676 -12.58 3.90 -37.31
CA GLU A 676 -13.39 2.77 -37.78
C GLU A 676 -13.15 1.50 -36.95
N GLY A 677 -11.89 1.21 -36.60
CA GLY A 677 -11.53 0.10 -35.72
C GLY A 677 -12.07 0.27 -34.29
N ILE A 678 -11.90 1.45 -33.69
CA ILE A 678 -12.36 1.76 -32.33
C ILE A 678 -13.89 1.73 -32.24
N PHE A 679 -14.60 2.34 -33.19
CA PHE A 679 -16.07 2.30 -33.23
C PHE A 679 -16.60 0.87 -33.42
N ARG A 680 -15.91 0.03 -34.20
CA ARG A 680 -16.25 -1.39 -34.32
C ARG A 680 -16.06 -2.15 -33.00
N ALA A 681 -14.96 -1.92 -32.29
CA ALA A 681 -14.72 -2.51 -30.97
C ALA A 681 -15.76 -2.06 -29.93
N MET A 682 -16.24 -0.81 -30.03
CA MET A 682 -17.21 -0.17 -29.13
C MET A 682 -18.66 -0.16 -29.65
N ASP A 683 -19.05 -1.08 -30.56
CA ASP A 683 -20.41 -1.18 -31.09
C ASP A 683 -21.50 -1.12 -29.98
N GLY A 684 -22.36 -0.11 -30.04
CA GLY A 684 -23.43 0.16 -29.08
C GLY A 684 -23.04 1.04 -27.88
N LEU A 685 -21.78 1.48 -27.77
CA LEU A 685 -21.24 2.23 -26.63
C LEU A 685 -20.71 3.62 -27.05
N PRO A 686 -20.72 4.62 -26.14
CA PRO A 686 -20.15 5.94 -26.39
C PRO A 686 -18.63 5.90 -26.49
N VAL A 687 -18.08 6.73 -27.38
CA VAL A 687 -16.63 6.90 -27.57
C VAL A 687 -16.30 8.38 -27.56
N THR A 688 -15.62 8.82 -26.49
CA THR A 688 -15.19 10.20 -26.28
C THR A 688 -13.78 10.42 -26.82
N ILE A 689 -13.66 11.19 -27.90
CA ILE A 689 -12.40 11.43 -28.63
C ILE A 689 -11.88 12.82 -28.30
N ARG A 690 -10.63 12.90 -27.81
CA ARG A 690 -9.94 14.16 -27.51
C ARG A 690 -9.19 14.65 -28.75
N LEU A 691 -9.42 15.90 -29.13
CA LEU A 691 -8.64 16.56 -30.19
C LEU A 691 -7.16 16.68 -29.78
N LEU A 692 -6.29 16.95 -30.76
CA LEU A 692 -4.84 17.02 -30.55
C LEU A 692 -4.47 17.95 -29.39
N ASP A 693 -3.80 17.39 -28.39
CA ASP A 693 -3.41 18.09 -27.16
C ASP A 693 -1.93 18.49 -27.05
N PRO A 694 -0.92 17.67 -27.39
CA PRO A 694 0.48 18.02 -27.13
C PRO A 694 1.00 19.20 -27.99
N PRO A 695 2.02 19.94 -27.49
CA PRO A 695 2.71 20.96 -28.26
C PRO A 695 3.49 20.33 -29.43
N LEU A 696 3.61 21.07 -30.54
CA LEU A 696 4.17 20.54 -31.78
C LEU A 696 5.64 20.06 -31.67
N HIS A 697 6.40 20.52 -30.67
CA HIS A 697 7.79 20.11 -30.51
C HIS A 697 7.96 18.65 -30.06
N GLU A 698 6.93 18.03 -29.45
CA GLU A 698 6.95 16.60 -29.05
C GLU A 698 6.94 15.63 -30.25
N PHE A 699 6.63 16.11 -31.46
CA PHE A 699 6.69 15.31 -32.70
C PHE A 699 8.03 15.44 -33.46
N LEU A 700 8.94 16.31 -32.99
CA LEU A 700 10.27 16.48 -33.59
C LEU A 700 11.18 15.29 -33.21
N PRO A 701 12.22 15.00 -34.00
CA PRO A 701 13.25 14.04 -33.57
C PRO A 701 13.93 14.48 -32.27
N GLU A 702 14.37 13.51 -31.46
CA GLU A 702 15.20 13.73 -30.27
C GLU A 702 16.70 13.59 -30.62
N GLY A 703 17.57 14.24 -29.86
CA GLY A 703 19.03 14.13 -30.01
C GLY A 703 19.73 15.49 -30.04
N ASN A 704 20.91 15.54 -30.67
CA ASN A 704 21.62 16.80 -30.91
C ASN A 704 20.94 17.58 -32.04
N VAL A 705 20.98 18.90 -31.96
CA VAL A 705 20.29 19.79 -32.91
C VAL A 705 20.72 19.54 -34.36
N GLU A 706 21.99 19.20 -34.59
CA GLU A 706 22.53 18.87 -35.91
C GLU A 706 21.92 17.59 -36.51
N ASP A 707 21.65 16.58 -35.66
CA ASP A 707 21.03 15.33 -36.08
C ASP A 707 19.53 15.55 -36.36
N ILE A 708 18.85 16.29 -35.47
CA ILE A 708 17.42 16.67 -35.60
C ILE A 708 17.17 17.45 -36.89
N VAL A 709 17.99 18.47 -37.17
CA VAL A 709 17.91 19.27 -38.41
C VAL A 709 18.17 18.40 -39.64
N ARG A 710 19.18 17.51 -39.60
CA ARG A 710 19.48 16.61 -40.72
C ARG A 710 18.31 15.67 -41.03
N GLU A 711 17.67 15.11 -40.01
CA GLU A 711 16.50 14.23 -40.16
C GLU A 711 15.29 14.99 -40.71
N LEU A 712 14.93 16.14 -40.12
CA LEU A 712 13.81 16.96 -40.58
C LEU A 712 13.98 17.42 -42.04
N CYS A 713 15.18 17.84 -42.44
CA CYS A 713 15.47 18.19 -43.84
C CYS A 713 15.25 17.00 -44.79
N ALA A 714 15.68 15.79 -44.40
CA ALA A 714 15.52 14.59 -45.20
C ALA A 714 14.05 14.14 -45.33
N GLU A 715 13.24 14.33 -44.29
CA GLU A 715 11.85 13.87 -44.25
C GLU A 715 10.84 14.87 -44.85
N THR A 716 11.17 16.17 -44.81
CA THR A 716 10.23 17.24 -45.19
C THR A 716 10.67 18.07 -46.41
N GLY A 717 11.94 17.98 -46.80
CA GLY A 717 12.51 18.78 -47.88
C GLY A 717 12.79 20.25 -47.52
N ALA A 718 12.55 20.66 -46.27
CA ALA A 718 12.94 21.97 -45.76
C ALA A 718 14.46 22.15 -45.77
N ASN A 719 14.95 23.38 -45.95
CA ASN A 719 16.39 23.65 -45.85
C ASN A 719 16.84 23.75 -44.36
N GLN A 720 18.15 23.71 -44.11
CA GLN A 720 18.68 23.66 -42.73
C GLN A 720 18.34 24.91 -41.89
N GLU A 721 18.29 26.09 -42.53
CA GLU A 721 17.97 27.35 -41.86
C GLU A 721 16.48 27.41 -41.49
N GLU A 722 15.60 26.97 -42.39
CA GLU A 722 14.16 26.79 -42.14
C GLU A 722 13.90 25.78 -41.03
N ALA A 723 14.59 24.63 -41.04
CA ALA A 723 14.48 23.61 -40.01
C ALA A 723 14.88 24.14 -38.64
N LEU A 724 16.05 24.78 -38.53
CA LEU A 724 16.54 25.35 -37.27
C LEU A 724 15.61 26.46 -36.74
N ALA A 725 15.25 27.44 -37.59
CA ALA A 725 14.34 28.51 -37.21
C ALA A 725 12.93 28.00 -36.83
N ARG A 726 12.50 26.87 -37.41
CA ARG A 726 11.24 26.23 -37.05
C ARG A 726 11.31 25.58 -35.67
N ILE A 727 12.40 24.84 -35.38
CA ILE A 727 12.67 24.23 -34.07
C ILE A 727 12.73 25.32 -32.99
N GLU A 728 13.57 26.35 -33.17
CA GLU A 728 13.71 27.46 -32.21
C GLU A 728 12.38 28.15 -31.90
N LYS A 729 11.50 28.31 -32.90
CA LYS A 729 10.17 28.90 -32.74
C LYS A 729 9.12 27.97 -32.12
N LEU A 730 9.41 26.67 -32.04
CA LEU A 730 8.56 25.66 -31.37
C LEU A 730 9.10 25.28 -29.98
N SER A 731 10.35 25.60 -29.66
CA SER A 731 10.92 25.44 -28.32
C SER A 731 10.19 26.32 -27.30
N GLU A 732 9.71 25.72 -26.22
CA GLU A 732 9.02 26.42 -25.13
C GLU A 732 9.75 26.23 -23.79
N VAL A 733 9.70 27.24 -22.92
CA VAL A 733 10.32 27.17 -21.58
C VAL A 733 9.51 26.26 -20.64
N ASN A 734 8.18 26.21 -20.82
CA ASN A 734 7.27 25.38 -20.02
C ASN A 734 6.22 24.73 -20.95
N PRO A 735 6.57 23.65 -21.68
CA PRO A 735 5.69 22.96 -22.64
C PRO A 735 4.27 22.64 -22.13
N MET A 736 4.16 22.22 -20.86
CA MET A 736 2.90 21.89 -20.20
C MET A 736 1.88 23.05 -20.21
N LEU A 737 2.34 24.30 -20.18
CA LEU A 737 1.49 25.49 -20.15
C LEU A 737 1.50 26.28 -21.46
N GLY A 738 2.13 25.77 -22.52
CA GLY A 738 2.46 26.50 -23.74
C GLY A 738 1.45 26.40 -24.89
N PHE A 739 1.96 26.31 -26.11
CA PHE A 739 1.20 26.42 -27.36
C PHE A 739 0.65 25.06 -27.83
N ARG A 740 -0.37 24.59 -27.09
CA ARG A 740 -0.93 23.24 -27.20
C ARG A 740 -2.47 23.25 -27.06
N GLY A 741 -3.12 22.09 -27.17
CA GLY A 741 -4.56 21.91 -26.96
C GLY A 741 -5.45 22.85 -27.80
N CYS A 742 -6.53 23.39 -27.22
CA CYS A 742 -7.45 24.26 -27.96
C CYS A 742 -6.78 25.50 -28.59
N ARG A 743 -5.67 25.99 -28.02
CA ARG A 743 -4.92 27.17 -28.51
C ARG A 743 -4.29 26.90 -29.86
N LEU A 744 -3.74 25.69 -30.02
CA LEU A 744 -3.17 25.19 -31.26
C LEU A 744 -4.26 25.07 -32.33
N GLY A 745 -5.39 24.41 -32.00
CA GLY A 745 -6.53 24.26 -32.91
C GLY A 745 -7.27 25.58 -33.22
N ILE A 746 -7.17 26.62 -32.39
CA ILE A 746 -7.73 27.95 -32.70
C ILE A 746 -6.82 28.68 -33.71
N SER A 747 -5.50 28.51 -33.56
CA SER A 747 -4.50 29.14 -34.42
C SER A 747 -4.35 28.45 -35.78
N TYR A 748 -4.61 27.14 -35.82
CA TYR A 748 -4.59 26.29 -37.00
C TYR A 748 -5.89 25.46 -37.06
N PRO A 749 -7.03 26.09 -37.40
CA PRO A 749 -8.34 25.43 -37.44
C PRO A 749 -8.38 24.21 -38.37
N GLU A 750 -7.56 24.18 -39.41
CA GLU A 750 -7.39 23.04 -40.33
C GLU A 750 -7.03 21.72 -39.61
N LEU A 751 -6.39 21.78 -38.43
CA LEU A 751 -6.13 20.62 -37.58
C LEU A 751 -7.44 20.02 -37.05
N THR A 752 -8.28 20.85 -36.42
CA THR A 752 -9.57 20.45 -35.89
C THR A 752 -10.52 20.03 -37.02
N GLU A 753 -10.48 20.70 -38.18
CA GLU A 753 -11.28 20.30 -39.34
C GLU A 753 -10.92 18.89 -39.82
N MET A 754 -9.64 18.57 -39.96
CA MET A 754 -9.17 17.24 -40.37
C MET A 754 -9.60 16.16 -39.37
N GLN A 755 -9.41 16.38 -38.06
CA GLN A 755 -9.80 15.42 -37.04
C GLN A 755 -11.32 15.23 -36.97
N ALA A 756 -12.10 16.31 -36.93
CA ALA A 756 -13.56 16.22 -36.93
C ALA A 756 -14.08 15.49 -38.17
N ARG A 757 -13.49 15.76 -39.34
CA ARG A 757 -13.82 15.06 -40.59
C ARG A 757 -13.53 13.56 -40.50
N ALA A 758 -12.35 13.17 -40.01
CA ALA A 758 -11.98 11.77 -39.81
C ALA A 758 -12.99 11.03 -38.91
N ILE A 759 -13.37 11.66 -37.79
CA ILE A 759 -14.35 11.12 -36.83
C ILE A 759 -15.70 10.88 -37.50
N PHE A 760 -16.25 11.87 -38.20
CA PHE A 760 -17.58 11.76 -38.81
C PHE A 760 -17.60 10.82 -40.02
N GLU A 761 -16.58 10.83 -40.88
CA GLU A 761 -16.48 9.88 -42.00
C GLU A 761 -16.39 8.42 -41.49
N ALA A 762 -15.56 8.16 -40.48
CA ALA A 762 -15.44 6.83 -39.85
C ALA A 762 -16.76 6.37 -39.20
N ALA A 763 -17.41 7.26 -38.43
CA ALA A 763 -18.67 6.95 -37.78
C ALA A 763 -19.78 6.61 -38.79
N LEU A 764 -19.86 7.35 -39.91
CA LEU A 764 -20.84 7.07 -40.98
C LEU A 764 -20.52 5.79 -41.76
N ALA A 765 -19.24 5.50 -41.99
CA ALA A 765 -18.79 4.24 -42.59
C ALA A 765 -19.22 3.04 -41.75
N MET A 766 -18.93 3.06 -40.44
CA MET A 766 -19.33 2.01 -39.50
C MET A 766 -20.86 1.90 -39.33
N THR A 767 -21.56 3.04 -39.24
CA THR A 767 -23.04 3.07 -39.20
C THR A 767 -23.68 2.55 -40.50
N SER A 768 -22.93 2.48 -41.60
CA SER A 768 -23.39 1.89 -42.86
C SER A 768 -23.07 0.39 -42.96
N GLN A 769 -22.19 -0.12 -42.09
CA GLN A 769 -21.94 -1.55 -41.86
C GLN A 769 -22.85 -2.15 -40.75
N GLY A 770 -23.73 -1.35 -40.15
CA GLY A 770 -24.67 -1.77 -39.11
C GLY A 770 -24.21 -1.57 -37.67
N VAL A 771 -23.00 -1.04 -37.45
CA VAL A 771 -22.45 -0.70 -36.13
C VAL A 771 -23.21 0.51 -35.55
N GLN A 772 -23.56 0.46 -34.26
CA GLN A 772 -24.15 1.59 -33.54
C GLN A 772 -23.04 2.48 -32.97
N VAL A 773 -22.89 3.67 -33.54
CA VAL A 773 -21.82 4.61 -33.20
C VAL A 773 -22.37 5.83 -32.45
N PHE A 774 -21.76 6.16 -31.31
CA PHE A 774 -22.12 7.32 -30.48
C PHE A 774 -20.87 8.19 -30.19
N PRO A 775 -20.44 9.03 -31.15
CA PRO A 775 -19.23 9.83 -31.00
C PRO A 775 -19.46 11.05 -30.10
N GLU A 776 -18.60 11.23 -29.09
CA GLU A 776 -18.54 12.42 -28.24
C GLU A 776 -17.17 13.10 -28.51
N ILE A 777 -17.13 14.36 -28.95
CA ILE A 777 -15.89 15.08 -29.31
C ILE A 777 -15.50 16.02 -28.17
N MET A 778 -14.26 15.93 -27.69
CA MET A 778 -13.77 16.65 -26.52
C MET A 778 -12.64 17.62 -26.88
N VAL A 779 -12.83 18.89 -26.52
CA VAL A 779 -11.82 19.94 -26.69
C VAL A 779 -10.91 20.00 -25.44
N PRO A 780 -9.58 19.86 -25.57
CA PRO A 780 -8.63 19.96 -24.45
C PRO A 780 -8.22 21.40 -24.13
N LEU A 781 -7.70 21.60 -22.92
CA LEU A 781 -7.01 22.78 -22.42
C LEU A 781 -7.80 24.11 -22.47
N VAL A 782 -9.13 24.03 -22.43
CA VAL A 782 -10.03 25.19 -22.41
C VAL A 782 -9.90 25.95 -21.10
N GLY A 783 -9.77 27.29 -21.16
CA GLY A 783 -9.80 28.18 -19.99
C GLY A 783 -10.98 29.16 -19.98
N THR A 784 -11.68 29.30 -21.12
CA THR A 784 -12.74 30.28 -21.37
C THR A 784 -13.89 29.68 -22.20
N PRO A 785 -15.14 30.14 -22.06
CA PRO A 785 -16.23 29.70 -22.92
C PRO A 785 -16.06 30.13 -24.38
N GLN A 786 -15.27 31.18 -24.67
CA GLN A 786 -14.99 31.64 -26.04
C GLN A 786 -14.05 30.70 -26.79
N GLU A 787 -13.01 30.16 -26.14
CA GLU A 787 -12.13 29.13 -26.73
C GLU A 787 -12.93 27.88 -27.12
N LEU A 788 -13.83 27.43 -26.24
CA LEU A 788 -14.72 26.30 -26.52
C LEU A 788 -15.72 26.63 -27.63
N GLY A 789 -16.37 27.80 -27.58
CA GLY A 789 -17.35 28.24 -28.58
C GLY A 789 -16.76 28.30 -30.00
N HIS A 790 -15.51 28.73 -30.14
CA HIS A 790 -14.79 28.69 -31.42
C HIS A 790 -14.69 27.25 -31.96
N GLN A 791 -14.21 26.32 -31.13
CA GLN A 791 -14.03 24.92 -31.55
C GLN A 791 -15.37 24.22 -31.79
N VAL A 792 -16.37 24.46 -30.95
CA VAL A 792 -17.74 23.94 -31.14
C VAL A 792 -18.30 24.38 -32.49
N ALA A 793 -18.19 25.66 -32.84
CA ALA A 793 -18.68 26.17 -34.12
C ALA A 793 -17.99 25.49 -35.31
N LEU A 794 -16.67 25.32 -35.24
CA LEU A 794 -15.87 24.68 -36.28
C LEU A 794 -16.23 23.19 -36.47
N ILE A 795 -16.32 22.43 -35.37
CA ILE A 795 -16.70 21.01 -35.39
C ILE A 795 -18.11 20.83 -35.99
N ARG A 796 -19.08 21.67 -35.61
CA ARG A 796 -20.46 21.59 -36.17
C ARG A 796 -20.49 21.89 -37.66
N GLN A 797 -19.75 22.89 -38.14
CA GLN A 797 -19.64 23.18 -39.57
C GLN A 797 -19.05 22.01 -40.37
N VAL A 798 -18.07 21.29 -39.82
CA VAL A 798 -17.51 20.09 -40.46
C VAL A 798 -18.49 18.92 -40.43
N ALA A 799 -19.21 18.73 -39.31
CA ALA A 799 -20.27 17.73 -39.21
C ALA A 799 -21.33 17.92 -40.31
N ASP A 800 -21.84 19.15 -40.47
CA ASP A 800 -22.86 19.49 -41.47
C ASP A 800 -22.36 19.26 -42.91
N LYS A 801 -21.09 19.63 -43.21
CA LYS A 801 -20.44 19.35 -44.51
C LYS A 801 -20.40 17.84 -44.79
N VAL A 802 -19.95 17.03 -43.82
CA VAL A 802 -19.80 15.57 -43.98
C VAL A 802 -21.18 14.88 -44.09
N PHE A 803 -22.15 15.23 -43.25
CA PHE A 803 -23.51 14.68 -43.33
C PHE A 803 -24.21 15.01 -44.65
N THR A 804 -24.02 16.24 -45.16
CA THR A 804 -24.54 16.65 -46.46
C THR A 804 -23.88 15.86 -47.60
N ALA A 805 -22.55 15.71 -47.56
CA ALA A 805 -21.80 14.99 -48.60
C ALA A 805 -22.11 13.48 -48.62
N MET A 806 -22.37 12.86 -47.47
CA MET A 806 -22.66 11.42 -47.34
C MET A 806 -24.16 11.09 -47.30
N GLY A 807 -25.05 12.11 -47.32
CA GLY A 807 -26.50 11.93 -47.36
C GLY A 807 -27.12 11.27 -46.11
N LYS A 808 -26.40 11.28 -44.98
CA LYS A 808 -26.81 10.60 -43.74
C LYS A 808 -26.29 11.37 -42.51
N THR A 809 -27.14 11.51 -41.51
CA THR A 809 -26.83 12.20 -40.23
C THR A 809 -26.78 11.16 -39.11
N ILE A 810 -25.91 11.40 -38.12
CA ILE A 810 -25.85 10.65 -36.86
C ILE A 810 -25.91 11.61 -35.67
N SER A 811 -26.33 11.12 -34.51
CA SER A 811 -26.24 11.88 -33.26
C SER A 811 -24.79 11.89 -32.77
N TYR A 812 -24.32 13.04 -32.31
CA TYR A 812 -23.00 13.24 -31.74
C TYR A 812 -23.08 14.32 -30.65
N LYS A 813 -22.03 14.47 -29.85
CA LYS A 813 -21.92 15.56 -28.86
C LYS A 813 -20.60 16.28 -28.95
N ILE A 814 -20.57 17.51 -28.48
CA ILE A 814 -19.33 18.26 -28.24
C ILE A 814 -19.26 18.67 -26.77
N GLY A 815 -18.11 18.43 -26.14
CA GLY A 815 -17.82 18.75 -24.76
C GLY A 815 -16.38 19.20 -24.59
N THR A 816 -15.95 19.33 -23.34
CA THR A 816 -14.64 19.89 -23.01
C THR A 816 -13.98 19.14 -21.86
N MET A 817 -12.65 19.15 -21.86
CA MET A 817 -11.89 18.77 -20.70
C MET A 817 -11.87 19.94 -19.70
N ILE A 818 -12.13 19.66 -18.43
CA ILE A 818 -12.01 20.62 -17.31
C ILE A 818 -10.70 20.29 -16.58
N GLU A 819 -9.63 20.92 -17.03
CA GLU A 819 -8.27 20.69 -16.54
C GLU A 819 -7.50 21.98 -16.19
N ILE A 820 -8.00 23.15 -16.63
CA ILE A 820 -7.50 24.44 -16.15
C ILE A 820 -8.35 24.88 -14.94
N PRO A 821 -7.74 25.31 -13.81
CA PRO A 821 -8.48 25.82 -12.65
C PRO A 821 -9.48 26.95 -13.00
N ARG A 822 -9.13 27.82 -13.97
CA ARG A 822 -10.03 28.85 -14.50
C ARG A 822 -11.32 28.25 -15.10
N ALA A 823 -11.25 27.12 -15.80
CA ALA A 823 -12.43 26.48 -16.39
C ALA A 823 -13.39 25.96 -15.31
N ALA A 824 -12.86 25.47 -14.19
CA ALA A 824 -13.69 25.14 -13.04
C ALA A 824 -14.38 26.38 -12.45
N LEU A 825 -13.67 27.52 -12.37
CA LEU A 825 -14.20 28.77 -11.81
C LEU A 825 -15.31 29.44 -12.66
N VAL A 826 -15.31 29.25 -13.98
CA VAL A 826 -16.36 29.75 -14.91
C VAL A 826 -17.16 28.63 -15.58
N ALA A 827 -17.27 27.48 -14.92
CA ALA A 827 -17.91 26.28 -15.46
C ALA A 827 -19.40 26.48 -15.84
N ASP A 828 -20.07 27.46 -15.23
CA ASP A 828 -21.42 27.88 -15.58
C ASP A 828 -21.51 28.45 -16.99
N GLU A 829 -20.57 29.30 -17.42
CA GLU A 829 -20.52 29.84 -18.79
C GLU A 829 -20.08 28.76 -19.80
N ILE A 830 -19.12 27.91 -19.42
CA ILE A 830 -18.60 26.84 -20.30
C ILE A 830 -19.70 25.80 -20.60
N ALA A 831 -20.58 25.51 -19.64
CA ALA A 831 -21.70 24.58 -19.81
C ALA A 831 -22.81 25.07 -20.76
N GLU A 832 -22.83 26.35 -21.14
CA GLU A 832 -23.69 26.83 -22.24
C GLU A 832 -23.30 26.14 -23.56
N GLN A 833 -21.99 26.03 -23.83
CA GLN A 833 -21.45 25.44 -25.06
C GLN A 833 -21.23 23.93 -24.95
N ALA A 834 -20.78 23.44 -23.79
CA ALA A 834 -20.45 22.03 -23.58
C ALA A 834 -21.70 21.16 -23.30
N GLU A 835 -21.81 20.02 -23.98
CA GLU A 835 -22.82 18.99 -23.69
C GLU A 835 -22.35 17.97 -22.64
N PHE A 836 -21.04 17.91 -22.38
CA PHE A 836 -20.42 17.14 -21.32
C PHE A 836 -19.10 17.77 -20.84
N PHE A 837 -18.73 17.48 -19.59
CA PHE A 837 -17.40 17.73 -19.03
C PHE A 837 -16.69 16.40 -18.78
N SER A 838 -15.38 16.37 -19.01
CA SER A 838 -14.48 15.36 -18.44
C SER A 838 -13.38 16.05 -17.65
N PHE A 839 -13.17 15.73 -16.39
CA PHE A 839 -12.05 16.28 -15.63
C PHE A 839 -10.73 15.65 -16.08
N GLY A 840 -9.81 16.46 -16.58
CA GLY A 840 -8.41 16.09 -16.80
C GLY A 840 -7.64 16.30 -15.50
N THR A 841 -7.81 15.38 -14.54
CA THR A 841 -7.34 15.62 -13.17
C THR A 841 -5.83 15.67 -13.02
N ASN A 842 -5.07 15.11 -13.97
CA ASN A 842 -3.61 15.14 -13.92
C ASN A 842 -3.12 16.60 -14.07
N ASP A 843 -3.47 17.25 -15.18
CA ASP A 843 -3.20 18.67 -15.44
C ASP A 843 -3.89 19.60 -14.42
N LEU A 844 -5.10 19.26 -13.96
CA LEU A 844 -5.78 20.04 -12.91
C LEU A 844 -4.99 20.01 -11.58
N THR A 845 -4.45 18.85 -11.17
CA THR A 845 -3.55 18.75 -10.02
C THR A 845 -2.29 19.57 -10.27
N GLN A 846 -1.65 19.42 -11.43
CA GLN A 846 -0.42 20.16 -11.77
C GLN A 846 -0.63 21.68 -11.64
N MET A 847 -1.70 22.23 -12.22
CA MET A 847 -1.99 23.66 -12.16
C MET A 847 -2.50 24.14 -10.79
N THR A 848 -3.13 23.28 -9.98
CA THR A 848 -3.64 23.64 -8.64
C THR A 848 -2.53 23.66 -7.61
N PHE A 849 -1.60 22.69 -7.64
CA PHE A 849 -0.43 22.65 -6.76
C PHE A 849 0.74 23.50 -7.27
N GLY A 850 0.79 23.80 -8.57
CA GLY A 850 1.97 24.38 -9.22
C GLY A 850 3.11 23.37 -9.40
N TYR A 851 2.77 22.08 -9.56
CA TYR A 851 3.73 20.98 -9.67
C TYR A 851 3.85 20.51 -11.12
N SER A 852 5.08 20.45 -11.64
CA SER A 852 5.40 19.75 -12.88
C SER A 852 5.54 18.25 -12.58
N ARG A 853 4.78 17.39 -13.27
CA ARG A 853 4.80 15.93 -13.06
C ARG A 853 6.21 15.36 -13.28
N ASP A 854 6.93 15.87 -14.28
CA ASP A 854 8.26 15.40 -14.66
C ASP A 854 9.36 15.85 -13.67
N ASP A 855 9.09 16.88 -12.85
CA ASP A 855 10.03 17.42 -11.87
C ASP A 855 9.70 17.00 -10.42
N VAL A 856 8.45 16.62 -10.12
CA VAL A 856 7.96 16.47 -8.74
C VAL A 856 8.76 15.44 -7.93
N GLY A 857 9.27 14.39 -8.59
CA GLY A 857 10.10 13.34 -7.97
C GLY A 857 11.38 13.86 -7.28
N LYS A 858 11.84 15.07 -7.62
CA LYS A 858 13.00 15.72 -6.97
C LYS A 858 12.74 16.15 -5.53
N PHE A 859 11.48 16.33 -5.12
CA PHE A 859 11.13 16.78 -3.77
C PHE A 859 9.96 16.01 -3.12
N LEU A 860 9.10 15.35 -3.89
CA LEU A 860 7.94 14.63 -3.36
C LEU A 860 8.30 13.57 -2.29
N PRO A 861 9.37 12.76 -2.42
CA PRO A 861 9.78 11.83 -1.36
C PRO A 861 10.14 12.53 -0.04
N VAL A 862 10.64 13.78 -0.10
CA VAL A 862 10.92 14.61 1.09
C VAL A 862 9.63 15.10 1.72
N TYR A 863 8.63 15.48 0.90
CA TYR A 863 7.33 15.95 1.39
C TYR A 863 6.52 14.83 2.06
N LEU A 864 6.56 13.62 1.50
CA LEU A 864 5.94 12.43 2.09
C LEU A 864 6.63 12.01 3.39
N SER A 865 7.97 11.94 3.40
CA SER A 865 8.73 11.55 4.60
C SER A 865 8.67 12.58 5.75
N GLN A 866 8.45 13.86 5.44
CA GLN A 866 8.22 14.91 6.44
C GLN A 866 6.73 15.09 6.81
N GLY A 867 5.81 14.30 6.23
CA GLY A 867 4.37 14.40 6.49
C GLY A 867 3.72 15.70 6.01
N MET A 868 4.37 16.44 5.09
CA MET A 868 3.78 17.63 4.45
C MET A 868 2.66 17.25 3.48
N LEU A 869 2.79 16.09 2.85
CA LEU A 869 1.74 15.42 2.07
C LEU A 869 1.52 14.03 2.63
N GLN A 870 0.28 13.54 2.62
CA GLN A 870 -0.07 12.19 3.07
C GLN A 870 0.08 11.14 1.96
N HIS A 871 -0.11 11.56 0.70
CA HIS A 871 -0.07 10.74 -0.51
C HIS A 871 0.50 11.55 -1.67
N ASP A 872 0.90 10.88 -2.76
CA ASP A 872 1.15 11.55 -4.04
C ASP A 872 -0.18 12.09 -4.61
N PRO A 873 -0.32 13.42 -4.84
CA PRO A 873 -1.54 14.02 -5.37
C PRO A 873 -1.82 13.70 -6.85
N PHE A 874 -0.94 12.96 -7.53
CA PHE A 874 -1.14 12.41 -8.87
C PHE A 874 -1.61 10.95 -8.87
N GLU A 875 -1.43 10.22 -7.75
CA GLU A 875 -1.99 8.88 -7.55
C GLU A 875 -3.35 8.93 -6.86
N VAL A 876 -3.42 9.68 -5.75
CA VAL A 876 -4.61 9.85 -4.90
C VAL A 876 -5.10 11.28 -5.02
N LEU A 877 -6.34 11.47 -5.44
CA LEU A 877 -6.93 12.80 -5.62
C LEU A 877 -6.88 13.61 -4.32
N ASP A 878 -6.25 14.79 -4.35
CA ASP A 878 -6.41 15.79 -3.30
C ASP A 878 -7.88 16.23 -3.21
N GLN A 879 -8.62 15.65 -2.27
CA GLN A 879 -10.04 15.93 -2.07
C GLN A 879 -10.31 17.34 -1.50
N ARG A 880 -9.29 18.06 -1.02
CA ARG A 880 -9.45 19.33 -0.29
C ARG A 880 -9.18 20.56 -1.15
N GLY A 881 -8.21 20.51 -2.06
CA GLY A 881 -7.95 21.54 -3.07
C GLY A 881 -8.55 21.16 -4.41
N VAL A 882 -7.94 20.19 -5.12
CA VAL A 882 -8.37 19.77 -6.47
C VAL A 882 -9.82 19.28 -6.48
N GLY A 883 -10.22 18.48 -5.49
CA GLY A 883 -11.59 18.00 -5.32
C GLY A 883 -12.61 19.13 -5.11
N GLU A 884 -12.22 20.27 -4.55
CA GLU A 884 -13.13 21.40 -4.38
C GLU A 884 -13.42 22.09 -5.73
N LEU A 885 -12.42 22.19 -6.60
CA LEU A 885 -12.61 22.65 -7.99
C LEU A 885 -13.52 21.69 -8.77
N VAL A 886 -13.35 20.37 -8.59
CA VAL A 886 -14.20 19.33 -9.21
C VAL A 886 -15.67 19.49 -8.80
N LYS A 887 -15.96 19.63 -7.49
CA LYS A 887 -17.33 19.88 -6.99
C LYS A 887 -17.91 21.17 -7.56
N PHE A 888 -17.16 22.27 -7.43
CA PHE A 888 -17.60 23.60 -7.83
C PHE A 888 -17.96 23.65 -9.32
N ALA A 889 -17.11 23.07 -10.18
CA ALA A 889 -17.35 22.98 -11.61
C ALA A 889 -18.58 22.11 -11.95
N THR A 890 -18.74 20.97 -11.27
CA THR A 890 -19.88 20.06 -11.44
C THR A 890 -21.20 20.76 -11.07
N GLU A 891 -21.23 21.43 -9.91
CA GLU A 891 -22.41 22.17 -9.46
C GLU A 891 -22.77 23.34 -10.39
N ARG A 892 -21.77 24.13 -10.81
CA ARG A 892 -21.99 25.29 -11.69
C ARG A 892 -22.42 24.87 -13.09
N GLY A 893 -21.73 23.90 -13.69
CA GLY A 893 -22.08 23.39 -15.00
C GLY A 893 -23.51 22.83 -15.04
N ARG A 894 -23.91 22.07 -14.00
CA ARG A 894 -25.29 21.54 -13.90
C ARG A 894 -26.34 22.59 -13.54
N LYS A 895 -25.99 23.74 -12.94
CA LYS A 895 -26.93 24.87 -12.77
C LYS A 895 -27.31 25.49 -14.12
N THR A 896 -26.36 25.62 -15.05
CA THR A 896 -26.64 26.10 -16.42
C THR A 896 -27.30 25.03 -17.28
N ARG A 897 -26.79 23.79 -17.22
CA ARG A 897 -27.28 22.65 -18.02
C ARG A 897 -27.61 21.46 -17.11
N PRO A 898 -28.86 21.31 -16.63
CA PRO A 898 -29.24 20.27 -15.67
C PRO A 898 -28.97 18.83 -16.10
N ASN A 899 -28.88 18.56 -17.41
CA ASN A 899 -28.55 17.26 -17.98
C ASN A 899 -27.09 17.15 -18.47
N LEU A 900 -26.20 18.05 -18.03
CA LEU A 900 -24.77 18.00 -18.32
C LEU A 900 -24.19 16.70 -17.74
N LYS A 901 -23.67 15.85 -18.63
CA LYS A 901 -22.84 14.71 -18.25
C LYS A 901 -21.51 15.23 -17.70
N VAL A 902 -21.07 14.69 -16.56
CA VAL A 902 -19.79 15.04 -15.94
C VAL A 902 -19.06 13.76 -15.59
N GLY A 903 -17.87 13.55 -16.16
CA GLY A 903 -16.99 12.44 -15.82
C GLY A 903 -15.57 12.89 -15.53
N ILE A 904 -14.68 11.92 -15.37
CA ILE A 904 -13.25 12.13 -15.13
C ILE A 904 -12.46 11.15 -15.99
N CYS A 905 -11.35 11.62 -16.58
CA CYS A 905 -10.37 10.77 -17.24
C CYS A 905 -8.97 11.05 -16.69
N GLY A 906 -8.29 10.00 -16.23
CA GLY A 906 -6.96 10.10 -15.63
C GLY A 906 -6.65 8.90 -14.76
N GLU A 907 -5.54 8.96 -14.03
CA GLU A 907 -5.09 7.86 -13.17
C GLU A 907 -5.98 7.73 -11.92
N HIS A 908 -6.41 8.86 -11.35
CA HIS A 908 -7.44 8.92 -10.29
C HIS A 908 -8.75 8.22 -10.66
N GLY A 909 -9.08 8.08 -11.95
CA GLY A 909 -10.28 7.38 -12.40
C GLY A 909 -10.27 5.87 -12.11
N GLY A 910 -9.11 5.30 -11.78
CA GLY A 910 -8.94 3.91 -11.36
C GLY A 910 -8.47 3.73 -9.90
N GLU A 911 -8.32 4.81 -9.14
CA GLU A 911 -7.90 4.77 -7.73
C GLU A 911 -9.13 4.70 -6.81
N PRO A 912 -9.27 3.69 -5.93
CA PRO A 912 -10.50 3.46 -5.17
C PRO A 912 -11.02 4.63 -4.32
N SER A 913 -10.15 5.35 -3.62
CA SER A 913 -10.54 6.47 -2.76
C SER A 913 -11.02 7.67 -3.59
N SER A 914 -10.39 7.90 -4.74
CA SER A 914 -10.73 8.92 -5.73
C SER A 914 -12.06 8.58 -6.42
N VAL A 915 -12.28 7.33 -6.84
CA VAL A 915 -13.57 6.85 -7.37
C VAL A 915 -14.69 7.03 -6.33
N ALA A 916 -14.42 6.73 -5.06
CA ALA A 916 -15.36 6.97 -3.97
C ALA A 916 -15.66 8.47 -3.75
N PHE A 917 -14.67 9.35 -3.94
CA PHE A 917 -14.89 10.80 -3.94
C PHE A 917 -15.77 11.23 -5.12
N PHE A 918 -15.48 10.78 -6.35
CA PHE A 918 -16.24 11.15 -7.55
C PHE A 918 -17.71 10.70 -7.49
N ALA A 919 -17.99 9.53 -6.90
CA ALA A 919 -19.34 9.07 -6.63
C ALA A 919 -20.09 10.05 -5.69
N LYS A 920 -19.44 10.48 -4.60
CA LYS A 920 -20.00 11.42 -3.62
C LYS A 920 -20.15 12.84 -4.18
N ALA A 921 -19.27 13.25 -5.09
CA ALA A 921 -19.36 14.50 -5.83
C ALA A 921 -20.44 14.46 -6.94
N GLY A 922 -21.06 13.30 -7.18
CA GLY A 922 -22.19 13.14 -8.09
C GLY A 922 -21.81 13.10 -9.57
N LEU A 923 -20.59 12.71 -9.93
CA LEU A 923 -20.22 12.48 -11.33
C LEU A 923 -21.07 11.34 -11.93
N ASP A 924 -21.20 11.33 -13.26
CA ASP A 924 -21.93 10.30 -14.01
C ASP A 924 -21.05 9.08 -14.33
N TYR A 925 -19.74 9.28 -14.49
CA TYR A 925 -18.79 8.21 -14.81
C TYR A 925 -17.35 8.51 -14.37
N VAL A 926 -16.56 7.44 -14.28
CA VAL A 926 -15.09 7.47 -14.19
C VAL A 926 -14.48 6.78 -15.41
N SER A 927 -13.29 7.20 -15.84
CA SER A 927 -12.59 6.63 -17.00
C SER A 927 -11.11 6.37 -16.69
N CYS A 928 -10.70 5.11 -16.81
CA CYS A 928 -9.38 4.60 -16.41
C CYS A 928 -8.76 3.69 -17.49
N SER A 929 -7.50 3.28 -17.34
CA SER A 929 -6.89 2.31 -18.28
C SER A 929 -7.65 0.97 -18.32
N PRO A 930 -7.56 0.19 -19.42
CA PRO A 930 -8.37 -1.02 -19.62
C PRO A 930 -8.31 -2.03 -18.47
N PHE A 931 -7.13 -2.22 -17.87
CA PHE A 931 -6.94 -3.15 -16.76
C PHE A 931 -7.43 -2.60 -15.41
N ARG A 932 -7.56 -1.28 -15.21
CA ARG A 932 -8.13 -0.72 -13.97
C ARG A 932 -9.66 -0.69 -13.97
N VAL A 933 -10.33 -1.02 -15.08
CA VAL A 933 -11.80 -1.03 -15.21
C VAL A 933 -12.48 -1.91 -14.14
N PRO A 934 -12.04 -3.14 -13.82
CA PRO A 934 -12.66 -3.95 -12.77
C PRO A 934 -12.49 -3.32 -11.38
N ILE A 935 -11.33 -2.73 -11.09
CA ILE A 935 -11.03 -2.02 -9.84
C ILE A 935 -11.95 -0.80 -9.67
N ALA A 936 -12.11 0.00 -10.73
CA ALA A 936 -13.02 1.14 -10.73
C ALA A 936 -14.50 0.72 -10.56
N ARG A 937 -14.92 -0.40 -11.18
CA ARG A 937 -16.26 -0.99 -10.99
C ARG A 937 -16.48 -1.37 -9.52
N LEU A 938 -15.52 -2.07 -8.91
CA LEU A 938 -15.58 -2.49 -7.50
C LEU A 938 -15.64 -1.30 -6.54
N ALA A 939 -14.75 -0.32 -6.69
CA ALA A 939 -14.74 0.89 -5.86
C ALA A 939 -16.05 1.71 -5.97
N ALA A 940 -16.60 1.80 -7.19
CA ALA A 940 -17.86 2.48 -7.46
C ALA A 940 -19.09 1.78 -6.84
N ALA A 941 -19.00 0.47 -6.54
CA ALA A 941 -20.02 -0.25 -5.77
C ALA A 941 -19.79 -0.09 -4.26
N GLN A 942 -18.55 -0.27 -3.79
CA GLN A 942 -18.19 -0.26 -2.37
C GLN A 942 -18.54 1.05 -1.66
N VAL A 943 -18.46 2.20 -2.34
CA VAL A 943 -18.82 3.51 -1.77
C VAL A 943 -20.32 3.67 -1.44
N LEU A 944 -21.19 2.81 -1.99
CA LEU A 944 -22.65 2.86 -1.80
C LEU A 944 -23.17 1.87 -0.74
N ILE A 945 -22.26 1.17 -0.04
CA ILE A 945 -22.55 0.10 0.93
C ILE A 945 -21.97 0.45 2.29
#